data_AF-A0A1Q7JPG5-F1
#
_entry.id   AF-A0A1Q7JPG5-F1
#
_cell.length_a   1.000
_cell.length_b   1.000
_cell.length_c   1.000
_cell.angle_alpha   90.00
_cell.angle_beta   90.00
_cell.angle_gamma   90.00
#
_symmetry.space_group_name_H-M   'P 1'
#
loop_
_entity.id
_entity.type
_entity.pdbx_description
1 polymer ?
#
loop_
_entity_poly.entity_id
_entity_poly.type
_entity_poly.pdbx_seq_one_letter_code
_entity_poly.pdbx_strand_id
1 'polypeptide(L)'
;MKSMACRLLALGAFLIAVPLFAQTRASDLTNLRHSTGQGVSPVYEGFDINPDGSHNMWFGYMNRNYEEELDLAVGPNNSFEPGGDRGQPTHFTTRRHKDVFKVTVPKDFGDQKLVWTLTAHGQTQQVIATLKPVWQIDRLRTTRGGNSEKVSSNLPPVVNVNVSNQTASGATLAVSATDDGLPKRAGKTVGMTVMWAKYRGPGDVLFSAAQAKLADGTAMTSATFTEPGDYILQAVVDDGSGESAGNFGYHCCWTNSQVKISVKSAAARTTNLQSTRNLQSATRNPQSPTFSKDVAPILQKSCQTCHHQGTSGPMSLVTYDDVRPWARSIRQRVASREMPPWHLDKTVGIRHYKNDRSLSDEEIATVVRWVDSGAPQGNPAEMPPPLTFRSEADWFIGEPDLKVTTPNDFAMYATGPDWWIDQFADVELTEDRWIKAMEIKPSNPKIVHHVVIYVIEPDAPEGTPETGVQLHEYAVGKYGDIFGENTGRLLKKGTRLRYDMHYFAIGSEQHNKTTIAFKFYPRGVVPKYQVRSQAIRNVPNDELEVPPNTVVRTDGYFRLARNARIDAFQPHMHMRGRGLTVEAIDPTTNRTQILSSVDHFDFNWHINYVYADDAAPLLPAGTMLHLIGIHDNTSANRRNPDPAMWVGFGERSVDDMLQVWLNIVYLDDAEFQRLVEERKAKPAATSTSSPQR
;
A
#
# COMPACT_ATOMS: atom_id res chain seq x y z
N MET A 1 32.37 13.37 80.69
CA MET A 1 33.01 14.25 79.67
C MET A 1 32.67 13.74 78.28
N LYS A 2 32.92 14.54 77.22
CA LYS A 2 32.42 14.28 75.85
C LYS A 2 33.21 13.18 75.12
N SER A 3 32.53 12.26 74.42
CA SER A 3 32.81 11.92 73.01
C SER A 3 31.68 11.07 72.41
N MET A 4 31.63 11.00 71.08
CA MET A 4 30.54 10.43 70.29
C MET A 4 30.57 8.89 70.22
N ALA A 5 29.39 8.27 70.12
CA ALA A 5 29.21 6.93 69.56
C ALA A 5 27.96 6.93 68.67
N CYS A 6 28.15 6.90 67.34
CA CYS A 6 27.05 6.86 66.38
C CYS A 6 26.62 5.41 66.12
N ARG A 7 25.32 5.16 66.03
CA ARG A 7 24.76 3.86 65.60
C ARG A 7 24.05 4.03 64.26
N LEU A 8 24.58 3.41 63.21
CA LEU A 8 23.83 3.22 61.96
C LEU A 8 22.78 2.11 62.16
N LEU A 9 21.60 2.32 61.60
CA LEU A 9 20.61 1.28 61.31
C LEU A 9 20.79 0.85 59.85
N ALA A 10 20.92 -0.44 59.60
CA ALA A 10 20.96 -0.99 58.26
C ALA A 10 19.55 -1.40 57.82
N LEU A 11 19.01 -0.79 56.76
CA LEU A 11 17.89 -1.32 56.00
C LEU A 11 18.42 -2.03 54.76
N GLY A 12 17.99 -3.28 54.55
CA GLY A 12 18.29 -4.02 53.32
C GLY A 12 17.38 -3.59 52.17
N ALA A 13 17.94 -3.29 51.01
CA ALA A 13 17.19 -2.96 49.80
C ALA A 13 17.07 -4.19 48.88
N PHE A 14 15.83 -4.63 48.61
CA PHE A 14 15.56 -5.61 47.56
C PHE A 14 15.59 -4.91 46.19
N LEU A 15 16.60 -5.21 45.37
CA LEU A 15 16.68 -4.73 43.99
C LEU A 15 15.80 -5.59 43.07
N ILE A 16 14.60 -5.12 42.77
CA ILE A 16 13.74 -5.68 41.73
C ILE A 16 14.30 -5.25 40.37
N ALA A 17 14.97 -6.17 39.68
CA ALA A 17 15.47 -5.96 38.33
C ALA A 17 14.32 -5.99 37.30
N VAL A 18 13.65 -4.85 37.13
CA VAL A 18 12.69 -4.65 36.03
C VAL A 18 13.48 -4.56 34.71
N PRO A 19 13.20 -5.40 33.70
CA PRO A 19 13.82 -5.24 32.39
C PRO A 19 13.24 -4.01 31.70
N LEU A 20 14.04 -2.94 31.57
CA LEU A 20 13.69 -1.84 30.68
C LEU A 20 13.77 -2.30 29.23
N PHE A 21 12.66 -2.82 28.71
CA PHE A 21 12.40 -2.75 27.28
C PHE A 21 12.29 -1.26 26.91
N ALA A 22 13.27 -0.76 26.15
CA ALA A 22 13.19 0.56 25.55
C ALA A 22 12.06 0.57 24.51
N GLN A 23 10.88 1.03 24.94
CA GLN A 23 9.82 1.42 24.02
C GLN A 23 10.32 2.63 23.21
N THR A 24 10.62 2.40 21.93
CA THR A 24 10.75 3.48 20.94
C THR A 24 9.49 4.33 21.01
N ARG A 25 9.64 5.62 21.28
CA ARG A 25 8.51 6.53 21.43
C ARG A 25 7.91 6.82 20.06
N ALA A 26 6.64 7.24 20.00
CA ALA A 26 6.00 7.59 18.74
C ALA A 26 6.74 8.74 18.00
N SER A 27 7.43 9.62 18.73
CA SER A 27 8.34 10.66 18.21
C SER A 27 9.55 10.12 17.46
N ASP A 28 9.96 8.89 17.76
CA ASP A 28 11.19 8.28 17.26
C ASP A 28 10.92 7.52 15.96
N LEU A 29 9.64 7.44 15.55
CA LEU A 29 9.15 6.78 14.33
C LEU A 29 8.74 7.79 13.25
N THR A 30 8.40 9.04 13.60
CA THR A 30 8.02 10.06 12.63
C THR A 30 9.22 10.55 11.82
N ASN A 31 9.14 10.52 10.50
CA ASN A 31 10.18 11.11 9.64
C ASN A 31 10.28 12.62 9.87
N LEU A 32 11.45 13.09 10.28
CA LEU A 32 11.76 14.52 10.34
C LEU A 32 12.15 15.01 8.94
N ARG A 33 11.68 16.21 8.58
CA ARG A 33 12.14 16.92 7.37
C ARG A 33 13.48 17.58 7.66
N HIS A 34 14.39 17.48 6.69
CA HIS A 34 15.73 18.07 6.76
C HIS A 34 15.97 18.93 5.53
N SER A 35 16.31 20.21 5.73
CA SER A 35 16.79 21.08 4.66
C SER A 35 18.04 20.52 4.00
N THR A 36 19.02 20.11 4.82
CA THR A 36 20.35 19.64 4.41
C THR A 36 20.87 18.52 5.33
N GLY A 37 21.98 17.88 4.96
CA GLY A 37 22.73 16.94 5.79
C GLY A 37 22.27 15.48 5.76
N GLN A 38 21.37 15.11 4.86
CA GLN A 38 20.91 13.72 4.66
C GLN A 38 21.57 13.06 3.45
N GLY A 39 21.70 11.73 3.49
CA GLY A 39 22.17 10.95 2.34
C GLY A 39 21.13 10.78 1.23
N VAL A 40 21.60 10.49 0.02
CA VAL A 40 20.76 10.04 -1.10
C VAL A 40 20.54 8.54 -1.01
N SER A 41 19.29 8.09 -1.16
CA SER A 41 18.95 6.67 -1.28
C SER A 41 18.78 6.30 -2.74
N PRO A 42 19.52 5.31 -3.29
CA PRO A 42 19.26 4.78 -4.61
C PRO A 42 17.97 3.94 -4.59
N VAL A 43 17.23 3.93 -5.69
CA VAL A 43 15.98 3.15 -5.85
C VAL A 43 16.07 2.34 -7.14
N TYR A 44 15.64 1.07 -7.06
CA TYR A 44 15.50 0.20 -8.22
C TYR A 44 14.01 0.15 -8.58
N GLU A 45 13.68 0.69 -9.74
CA GLU A 45 12.30 0.88 -10.20
C GLU A 45 11.74 -0.40 -10.85
N GLY A 46 12.56 -1.45 -11.02
CA GLY A 46 12.18 -2.72 -11.63
C GLY A 46 12.84 -2.96 -12.99
N PHE A 47 12.33 -3.93 -13.75
CA PHE A 47 12.84 -4.25 -15.09
C PHE A 47 11.76 -4.51 -16.14
N ASP A 48 12.03 -4.08 -17.38
CA ASP A 48 11.31 -4.52 -18.57
C ASP A 48 12.15 -5.48 -19.43
N ILE A 49 11.50 -6.16 -20.38
CA ILE A 49 12.11 -7.14 -21.28
C ILE A 49 12.10 -6.56 -22.71
N ASN A 50 13.27 -6.47 -23.34
CA ASN A 50 13.45 -6.03 -24.72
C ASN A 50 13.02 -7.14 -25.71
N PRO A 51 12.71 -6.80 -26.98
CA PRO A 51 12.33 -7.77 -28.01
C PRO A 51 13.38 -8.87 -28.34
N ASP A 52 14.64 -8.67 -27.96
CA ASP A 52 15.73 -9.67 -28.09
C ASP A 52 15.87 -10.59 -26.87
N GLY A 53 15.05 -10.39 -25.84
CA GLY A 53 15.08 -11.10 -24.55
C GLY A 53 16.09 -10.53 -23.55
N SER A 54 16.84 -9.47 -23.88
CA SER A 54 17.63 -8.74 -22.87
C SER A 54 16.71 -7.94 -21.94
N HIS A 55 17.22 -7.51 -20.78
CA HIS A 55 16.41 -6.85 -19.74
C HIS A 55 16.92 -5.42 -19.50
N ASN A 56 16.00 -4.46 -19.34
CA ASN A 56 16.34 -3.10 -18.91
C ASN A 56 16.06 -2.98 -17.41
N MET A 57 17.10 -2.87 -16.57
CA MET A 57 16.95 -2.56 -15.15
C MET A 57 16.88 -1.04 -14.96
N TRP A 58 15.81 -0.53 -14.37
CA TRP A 58 15.56 0.91 -14.19
C TRP A 58 15.90 1.40 -12.80
N PHE A 59 16.47 2.59 -12.71
CA PHE A 59 16.96 3.16 -11.47
C PHE A 59 16.54 4.62 -11.33
N GLY A 60 16.14 4.98 -10.12
CA GLY A 60 15.88 6.36 -9.69
C GLY A 60 16.52 6.60 -8.34
N TYR A 61 16.25 7.74 -7.72
CA TYR A 61 16.80 8.06 -6.40
C TYR A 61 15.85 8.90 -5.57
N MET A 62 16.12 8.95 -4.27
CA MET A 62 15.53 9.86 -3.30
C MET A 62 16.63 10.63 -2.59
N ASN A 63 16.81 11.90 -2.94
CA ASN A 63 17.58 12.83 -2.13
C ASN A 63 16.69 13.27 -0.96
N ARG A 64 17.07 12.89 0.26
CA ARG A 64 16.23 13.11 1.45
C ARG A 64 16.24 14.57 1.94
N ASN A 65 17.12 15.40 1.39
CA ASN A 65 17.16 16.84 1.63
C ASN A 65 16.03 17.59 0.89
N TYR A 66 15.62 18.73 1.44
CA TYR A 66 14.67 19.64 0.82
C TYR A 66 15.33 20.85 0.12
N GLU A 67 16.56 21.21 0.51
CA GLU A 67 17.31 22.37 -0.01
C GLU A 67 18.71 21.99 -0.56
N GLU A 68 19.35 20.94 -0.02
CA GLU A 68 20.69 20.51 -0.46
C GLU A 68 20.64 19.54 -1.67
N GLU A 69 21.17 20.00 -2.80
CA GLU A 69 21.58 19.14 -3.92
C GLU A 69 22.98 18.56 -3.67
N LEU A 70 23.26 17.36 -4.18
CA LEU A 70 24.49 16.62 -3.86
C LEU A 70 25.24 16.15 -5.11
N ASP A 71 26.56 16.28 -5.12
CA ASP A 71 27.44 15.75 -6.16
C ASP A 71 28.30 14.58 -5.65
N LEU A 72 28.13 13.41 -6.27
CA LEU A 72 28.83 12.16 -5.96
C LEU A 72 29.43 11.60 -7.25
N ALA A 73 30.68 11.95 -7.56
CA ALA A 73 31.39 11.44 -8.75
C ALA A 73 31.49 9.90 -8.76
N VAL A 74 31.45 9.29 -9.96
CA VAL A 74 31.50 7.82 -10.12
C VAL A 74 32.76 7.25 -9.48
N GLY A 75 32.58 6.37 -8.50
CA GLY A 75 33.63 5.88 -7.62
C GLY A 75 33.02 5.24 -6.37
N PRO A 76 33.79 4.96 -5.32
CA PRO A 76 33.27 4.19 -4.17
C PRO A 76 32.11 4.84 -3.41
N ASN A 77 31.89 6.15 -3.53
CA ASN A 77 30.70 6.84 -2.99
C ASN A 77 29.50 6.85 -3.97
N ASN A 78 29.67 6.35 -5.19
CA ASN A 78 28.65 6.23 -6.23
C ASN A 78 29.05 5.13 -7.24
N SER A 79 28.80 3.87 -6.89
CA SER A 79 29.35 2.69 -7.60
C SER A 79 28.34 1.57 -7.81
N PHE A 80 28.55 0.79 -8.87
CA PHE A 80 27.82 -0.44 -9.15
C PHE A 80 28.68 -1.69 -8.95
N GLU A 81 28.12 -2.72 -8.33
CA GLU A 81 28.71 -4.06 -8.24
C GLU A 81 27.76 -5.11 -8.87
N PRO A 82 28.21 -5.94 -9.83
CA PRO A 82 29.52 -5.91 -10.49
C PRO A 82 29.61 -4.78 -11.53
N GLY A 83 30.72 -4.04 -11.54
CA GLY A 83 30.97 -2.98 -12.52
C GLY A 83 31.70 -1.77 -11.94
N GLY A 84 31.27 -0.58 -12.35
CA GLY A 84 31.78 0.70 -11.87
C GLY A 84 30.90 1.83 -12.41
N ASP A 85 31.21 2.32 -13.60
CA ASP A 85 30.30 3.16 -14.38
C ASP A 85 29.27 2.27 -15.14
N ARG A 86 27.98 2.61 -15.00
CA ARG A 86 26.84 2.02 -15.71
C ARG A 86 25.87 3.10 -16.23
N GLY A 87 26.26 4.37 -16.25
CA GLY A 87 25.41 5.50 -16.65
C GLY A 87 24.66 6.22 -15.52
N GLN A 88 24.90 5.87 -14.24
CA GLN A 88 24.27 6.53 -13.08
C GLN A 88 24.49 8.05 -13.04
N PRO A 89 23.57 8.86 -12.46
CA PRO A 89 23.83 10.27 -12.22
C PRO A 89 25.05 10.45 -11.29
N THR A 90 25.75 11.59 -11.42
CA THR A 90 26.67 12.06 -10.36
C THR A 90 26.19 13.31 -9.66
N HIS A 91 25.10 13.93 -10.13
CA HIS A 91 24.43 15.04 -9.46
C HIS A 91 23.01 14.62 -9.07
N PHE A 92 22.59 15.01 -7.87
CA PHE A 92 21.38 14.56 -7.21
C PHE A 92 20.62 15.78 -6.68
N THR A 93 19.66 16.26 -7.47
CA THR A 93 18.76 17.36 -7.07
C THR A 93 17.82 16.91 -5.94
N THR A 94 17.05 17.80 -5.33
CA THR A 94 16.28 17.47 -4.11
C THR A 94 15.09 16.51 -4.36
N ARG A 95 14.66 15.82 -3.30
CA ARG A 95 13.51 14.89 -3.27
C ARG A 95 13.62 13.70 -4.27
N ARG A 96 12.50 13.25 -4.83
CA ARG A 96 12.35 11.98 -5.55
C ARG A 96 12.46 12.16 -7.07
N HIS A 97 13.24 11.28 -7.70
CA HIS A 97 13.37 11.20 -9.15
C HIS A 97 13.20 9.74 -9.60
N LYS A 98 12.14 9.42 -10.36
CA LYS A 98 11.86 8.07 -10.89
C LYS A 98 12.45 7.88 -12.30
N ASP A 99 12.70 6.64 -12.71
CA ASP A 99 13.16 6.24 -14.06
C ASP A 99 14.33 7.08 -14.63
N VAL A 100 15.26 7.48 -13.76
CA VAL A 100 16.35 8.44 -14.06
C VAL A 100 17.31 7.90 -15.12
N PHE A 101 17.63 6.60 -15.05
CA PHE A 101 18.40 5.88 -16.05
C PHE A 101 18.08 4.38 -16.05
N LYS A 102 18.64 3.66 -17.03
CA LYS A 102 18.56 2.21 -17.12
C LYS A 102 19.93 1.57 -17.34
N VAL A 103 20.08 0.33 -16.88
CA VAL A 103 21.21 -0.55 -17.19
C VAL A 103 20.66 -1.78 -17.91
N THR A 104 21.04 -1.98 -19.17
CA THR A 104 20.65 -3.18 -19.91
C THR A 104 21.55 -4.35 -19.55
N VAL A 105 20.95 -5.49 -19.19
CA VAL A 105 21.61 -6.76 -18.85
C VAL A 105 21.15 -7.85 -19.83
N PRO A 106 21.97 -8.88 -20.12
CA PRO A 106 21.64 -9.85 -21.16
C PRO A 106 20.52 -10.81 -20.72
N LYS A 107 20.03 -11.61 -21.67
CA LYS A 107 18.90 -12.55 -21.46
C LYS A 107 19.21 -13.67 -20.45
N ASP A 108 20.48 -14.00 -20.28
CA ASP A 108 21.03 -15.05 -19.42
C ASP A 108 21.55 -14.53 -18.07
N PHE A 109 21.20 -13.29 -17.69
CA PHE A 109 21.58 -12.71 -16.40
C PHE A 109 21.07 -13.53 -15.21
N GLY A 110 19.84 -14.05 -15.27
CA GLY A 110 19.28 -14.99 -14.28
C GLY A 110 19.27 -14.44 -12.84
N ASP A 111 19.67 -15.26 -11.87
CA ASP A 111 19.74 -14.92 -10.43
C ASP A 111 20.90 -13.99 -10.05
N GLN A 112 21.63 -13.43 -11.03
CA GLN A 112 22.63 -12.39 -10.78
C GLN A 112 21.98 -11.13 -10.18
N LYS A 113 22.83 -10.27 -9.62
CA LYS A 113 22.43 -9.05 -8.92
C LYS A 113 23.26 -7.88 -9.41
N LEU A 114 22.66 -6.70 -9.42
CA LEU A 114 23.35 -5.45 -9.69
C LEU A 114 23.05 -4.48 -8.53
N VAL A 115 24.05 -4.22 -7.71
CA VAL A 115 23.94 -3.39 -6.51
C VAL A 115 24.43 -1.98 -6.81
N TRP A 116 23.58 -0.96 -6.67
CA TRP A 116 24.00 0.44 -6.70
C TRP A 116 24.25 0.92 -5.27
N THR A 117 25.41 1.52 -5.03
CA THR A 117 25.82 2.10 -3.73
C THR A 117 26.00 3.60 -3.85
N LEU A 118 25.35 4.37 -2.97
CA LEU A 118 25.56 5.80 -2.77
C LEU A 118 26.10 6.06 -1.35
N THR A 119 27.02 7.01 -1.19
CA THR A 119 27.54 7.42 0.11
C THR A 119 27.70 8.94 0.18
N ALA A 120 26.85 9.59 0.98
CA ALA A 120 26.86 11.03 1.21
C ALA A 120 26.73 11.33 2.71
N HIS A 121 27.41 12.37 3.21
CA HIS A 121 27.41 12.75 4.64
C HIS A 121 27.71 11.59 5.62
N GLY A 122 28.55 10.64 5.21
CA GLY A 122 28.87 9.42 5.96
C GLY A 122 27.77 8.34 5.95
N GLN A 123 26.60 8.63 5.36
CA GLN A 123 25.47 7.71 5.23
C GLN A 123 25.63 6.90 3.94
N THR A 124 25.80 5.58 4.06
CA THR A 124 25.84 4.66 2.91
C THR A 124 24.45 4.05 2.70
N GLN A 125 23.92 4.13 1.48
CA GLN A 125 22.67 3.49 1.07
C GLN A 125 22.90 2.62 -0.16
N GLN A 126 22.16 1.52 -0.28
CA GLN A 126 22.33 0.53 -1.35
C GLN A 126 20.98 0.00 -1.83
N VAL A 127 20.87 -0.38 -3.11
CA VAL A 127 19.69 -1.09 -3.63
C VAL A 127 20.09 -2.25 -4.52
N ILE A 128 19.36 -3.37 -4.44
CA ILE A 128 19.75 -4.64 -5.07
C ILE A 128 18.82 -4.98 -6.24
N ALA A 129 19.22 -4.61 -7.46
CA ALA A 129 18.48 -4.97 -8.66
C ALA A 129 18.60 -6.47 -8.99
N THR A 130 17.46 -7.10 -9.30
CA THR A 130 17.33 -8.53 -9.61
C THR A 130 16.18 -8.76 -10.60
N LEU A 131 16.24 -9.85 -11.37
CA LEU A 131 15.18 -10.25 -12.31
C LEU A 131 14.06 -11.11 -11.66
N LYS A 132 13.82 -10.96 -10.35
CA LYS A 132 12.70 -11.64 -9.69
C LYS A 132 11.36 -11.08 -10.23
N PRO A 133 10.33 -11.91 -10.52
CA PRO A 133 9.07 -11.44 -11.10
C PRO A 133 8.39 -10.27 -10.36
N VAL A 134 8.54 -10.20 -9.03
CA VAL A 134 8.01 -9.10 -8.19
C VAL A 134 8.59 -7.71 -8.52
N TRP A 135 9.72 -7.66 -9.24
CA TRP A 135 10.35 -6.44 -9.74
C TRP A 135 10.14 -6.22 -11.25
N GLN A 136 9.38 -7.06 -11.93
CA GLN A 136 9.07 -6.84 -13.33
C GLN A 136 8.12 -5.64 -13.47
N ILE A 137 8.25 -4.88 -14.55
CA ILE A 137 7.35 -3.78 -14.92
C ILE A 137 6.96 -3.89 -16.39
N ASP A 138 5.81 -3.30 -16.74
CA ASP A 138 5.39 -3.12 -18.13
C ASP A 138 5.44 -1.63 -18.45
N ARG A 139 6.48 -1.18 -19.18
CA ARG A 139 6.65 0.25 -19.51
C ARG A 139 5.68 0.81 -20.54
N LEU A 140 4.67 0.04 -20.96
CA LEU A 140 3.48 0.54 -21.63
C LEU A 140 2.28 0.64 -20.67
N ARG A 141 2.20 -0.16 -19.60
CA ARG A 141 1.04 -0.24 -18.69
C ARG A 141 1.30 0.31 -17.29
N THR A 142 2.20 -0.32 -16.52
CA THR A 142 2.48 0.09 -15.12
C THR A 142 3.07 1.51 -15.04
N THR A 143 3.64 2.00 -16.13
CA THR A 143 4.12 3.37 -16.25
C THR A 143 3.00 4.39 -16.41
N ARG A 144 1.91 4.10 -17.11
CA ARG A 144 1.04 5.17 -17.67
C ARG A 144 -0.07 5.67 -16.74
N GLY A 145 -0.17 5.18 -15.51
CA GLY A 145 -1.43 5.23 -14.73
C GLY A 145 -2.57 4.60 -15.55
N GLY A 146 -2.19 3.69 -16.45
CA GLY A 146 -2.87 3.43 -17.70
C GLY A 146 -3.84 2.29 -17.57
N ASN A 147 -4.78 2.41 -16.64
CA ASN A 147 -5.79 1.43 -16.33
C ASN A 147 -6.77 1.20 -17.52
N SER A 148 -6.35 0.75 -18.69
CA SER A 148 -7.28 0.22 -19.70
C SER A 148 -6.58 -0.59 -20.79
N GLU A 149 -7.33 -1.44 -21.48
CA GLU A 149 -6.88 -2.10 -22.71
C GLU A 149 -6.52 -1.12 -23.85
N LYS A 150 -6.98 0.13 -23.78
CA LYS A 150 -6.49 1.23 -24.61
C LYS A 150 -5.25 1.84 -23.95
N VAL A 151 -4.15 1.10 -24.00
CA VAL A 151 -2.82 1.39 -23.39
C VAL A 151 -2.13 2.66 -23.96
N SER A 152 -2.84 3.50 -24.71
CA SER A 152 -2.34 4.67 -25.45
C SER A 152 -3.30 5.86 -25.34
N SER A 153 -3.60 6.28 -24.10
CA SER A 153 -4.37 7.51 -23.80
C SER A 153 -3.50 8.73 -23.50
N ASN A 154 -2.18 8.55 -23.47
CA ASN A 154 -1.15 9.60 -23.47
C ASN A 154 0.20 8.92 -23.82
N LEU A 155 1.10 9.62 -24.51
CA LEU A 155 2.44 9.12 -24.86
C LEU A 155 3.52 10.15 -24.47
N PRO A 156 4.68 9.72 -23.95
CA PRO A 156 5.73 10.66 -23.55
C PRO A 156 6.33 11.40 -24.77
N PRO A 157 6.65 12.71 -24.67
CA PRO A 157 7.18 13.49 -25.77
C PRO A 157 8.43 12.87 -26.43
N VAL A 158 8.51 12.94 -27.75
CA VAL A 158 9.69 12.53 -28.53
C VAL A 158 10.67 13.69 -28.59
N VAL A 159 11.76 13.61 -27.82
CA VAL A 159 12.69 14.73 -27.55
C VAL A 159 14.00 14.61 -28.33
N ASN A 160 14.44 15.72 -28.93
CA ASN A 160 15.77 15.89 -29.51
C ASN A 160 16.48 17.08 -28.83
N VAL A 161 17.77 16.93 -28.52
CA VAL A 161 18.61 17.98 -27.94
C VAL A 161 19.79 18.25 -28.87
N ASN A 162 19.95 19.52 -29.25
CA ASN A 162 21.07 20.02 -30.04
C ASN A 162 21.96 20.94 -29.18
N VAL A 163 23.28 20.84 -29.35
CA VAL A 163 24.26 21.69 -28.68
C VAL A 163 24.98 22.54 -29.72
N SER A 164 25.11 23.83 -29.44
CA SER A 164 25.85 24.78 -30.27
C SER A 164 26.67 25.73 -29.39
N ASN A 165 27.57 26.51 -30.00
CA ASN A 165 28.38 27.52 -29.31
C ASN A 165 29.17 26.99 -28.09
N GLN A 166 29.62 25.73 -28.12
CA GLN A 166 30.39 25.14 -27.03
C GLN A 166 31.78 25.81 -26.91
N THR A 167 32.10 26.27 -25.71
CA THR A 167 33.35 26.93 -25.33
C THR A 167 33.95 26.26 -24.09
N ALA A 168 35.08 26.78 -23.59
CA ALA A 168 35.71 26.29 -22.36
C ALA A 168 34.90 26.58 -21.08
N SER A 169 33.89 27.45 -21.12
CA SER A 169 33.10 27.87 -19.95
C SER A 169 31.59 27.85 -20.15
N GLY A 170 31.07 27.59 -21.36
CA GLY A 170 29.62 27.52 -21.60
C GLY A 170 29.22 26.98 -22.97
N ALA A 171 27.94 26.63 -23.12
CA ALA A 171 27.35 26.12 -24.36
C ALA A 171 25.87 26.53 -24.49
N THR A 172 25.38 26.65 -25.73
CA THR A 172 23.94 26.83 -26.03
C THR A 172 23.28 25.47 -26.21
N LEU A 173 22.12 25.28 -25.58
CA LEU A 173 21.31 24.07 -25.64
C LEU A 173 19.96 24.42 -26.29
N ALA A 174 19.57 23.67 -27.31
CA ALA A 174 18.26 23.79 -27.95
C ALA A 174 17.54 22.44 -27.89
N VAL A 175 16.33 22.44 -27.34
CA VAL A 175 15.46 21.26 -27.33
C VAL A 175 14.32 21.45 -28.33
N SER A 176 14.02 20.38 -29.06
CA SER A 176 12.76 20.25 -29.80
C SER A 176 12.07 18.95 -29.39
N ALA A 177 10.76 19.00 -29.26
CA ALA A 177 9.95 17.84 -28.93
C ALA A 177 8.61 17.85 -29.69
N THR A 178 8.13 16.65 -29.99
CA THR A 178 6.78 16.42 -30.54
C THR A 178 6.02 15.45 -29.64
N ASP A 179 4.73 15.67 -29.55
CA ASP A 179 3.83 15.04 -28.58
C ASP A 179 2.54 14.54 -29.28
N ASP A 180 1.80 13.61 -28.68
CA ASP A 180 0.55 13.09 -29.29
C ASP A 180 -0.67 14.03 -29.11
N GLY A 181 -0.49 15.11 -28.34
CA GLY A 181 -1.46 16.17 -28.11
C GLY A 181 -2.32 15.92 -26.87
N LEU A 182 -1.84 15.15 -25.90
CA LEU A 182 -2.48 14.88 -24.61
C LEU A 182 -1.52 15.32 -23.47
N PRO A 183 -1.96 15.35 -22.19
CA PRO A 183 -3.35 15.33 -21.75
C PRO A 183 -4.11 16.57 -22.24
N LYS A 184 -5.44 16.46 -22.32
CA LYS A 184 -6.33 17.59 -22.60
C LYS A 184 -7.16 17.95 -21.37
N ARG A 185 -7.19 19.23 -21.01
CA ARG A 185 -8.09 19.78 -19.99
C ARG A 185 -9.09 20.71 -20.68
N ALA A 186 -10.39 20.48 -20.48
CA ALA A 186 -11.48 21.17 -21.20
C ALA A 186 -11.28 21.22 -22.74
N GLY A 187 -10.82 20.10 -23.32
CA GLY A 187 -10.59 19.96 -24.77
C GLY A 187 -9.30 20.59 -25.33
N LYS A 188 -8.52 21.31 -24.52
CA LYS A 188 -7.23 21.93 -24.92
C LYS A 188 -6.04 21.15 -24.36
N THR A 189 -4.96 21.07 -25.11
CA THR A 189 -3.65 20.57 -24.63
C THR A 189 -3.15 21.38 -23.45
N VAL A 190 -2.48 20.74 -22.49
CA VAL A 190 -1.83 21.45 -21.36
C VAL A 190 -0.53 22.12 -21.83
N GLY A 191 0.28 21.42 -22.61
CA GLY A 191 1.41 21.96 -23.36
C GLY A 191 2.75 21.81 -22.64
N MET A 192 3.75 21.37 -23.40
CA MET A 192 5.03 20.88 -22.88
C MET A 192 5.87 21.92 -22.11
N THR A 193 6.61 21.42 -21.12
CA THR A 193 7.70 22.12 -20.42
C THR A 193 9.02 21.36 -20.60
N VAL A 194 10.16 22.04 -20.41
CA VAL A 194 11.47 21.42 -20.23
C VAL A 194 12.06 21.90 -18.91
N MET A 195 12.65 20.97 -18.16
CA MET A 195 13.61 21.23 -17.08
C MET A 195 15.00 20.77 -17.53
N TRP A 196 16.02 21.59 -17.28
CA TRP A 196 17.42 21.29 -17.53
C TRP A 196 18.17 21.11 -16.22
N ALA A 197 18.92 20.02 -16.10
CA ALA A 197 19.72 19.70 -14.92
C ALA A 197 21.15 19.26 -15.27
N LYS A 198 22.08 19.47 -14.33
CA LYS A 198 23.36 18.76 -14.29
C LYS A 198 23.05 17.28 -14.03
N TYR A 199 23.50 16.38 -14.90
CA TYR A 199 23.34 14.93 -14.69
C TYR A 199 24.67 14.28 -14.28
N ARG A 200 25.75 14.74 -14.92
CA ARG A 200 27.14 14.52 -14.50
C ARG A 200 27.98 15.77 -14.72
N GLY A 201 29.06 15.89 -13.97
CA GLY A 201 30.08 16.93 -14.11
C GLY A 201 31.00 16.97 -12.89
N PRO A 202 32.17 17.63 -12.97
CA PRO A 202 33.02 17.90 -11.82
C PRO A 202 32.51 19.05 -10.93
N GLY A 203 32.07 20.15 -11.55
CA GLY A 203 31.55 21.34 -10.87
C GLY A 203 30.11 21.65 -11.27
N ASP A 204 29.72 22.91 -11.18
CA ASP A 204 28.34 23.36 -11.37
C ASP A 204 28.01 23.77 -12.81
N VAL A 205 26.70 23.84 -13.07
CA VAL A 205 26.11 24.21 -14.36
C VAL A 205 25.03 25.26 -14.11
N LEU A 206 25.32 26.53 -14.43
CA LEU A 206 24.33 27.59 -14.37
C LEU A 206 23.61 27.70 -15.73
N PHE A 207 22.30 27.43 -15.72
CA PHE A 207 21.42 27.65 -16.88
C PHE A 207 20.81 29.05 -16.85
N SER A 208 20.79 29.76 -17.97
CA SER A 208 20.10 31.06 -18.10
C SER A 208 18.58 30.93 -17.96
N ALA A 209 18.02 29.78 -18.35
CA ALA A 209 16.71 29.31 -17.93
C ALA A 209 16.81 27.80 -17.64
N ALA A 210 16.68 27.42 -16.37
CA ALA A 210 16.66 26.00 -15.97
C ALA A 210 15.29 25.33 -16.26
N GLN A 211 14.22 26.12 -16.37
CA GLN A 211 12.89 25.66 -16.75
C GLN A 211 12.27 26.58 -17.81
N ALA A 212 11.55 26.02 -18.77
CA ALA A 212 10.84 26.78 -19.83
C ALA A 212 9.62 26.02 -20.35
N LYS A 213 8.64 26.75 -20.93
CA LYS A 213 7.62 26.15 -21.81
C LYS A 213 8.16 25.98 -23.22
N LEU A 214 7.73 24.93 -23.92
CA LEU A 214 8.08 24.73 -25.33
C LEU A 214 7.12 25.52 -26.22
N ALA A 215 7.60 26.61 -26.82
CA ALA A 215 6.86 27.34 -27.85
C ALA A 215 6.96 26.57 -29.17
N ASP A 216 5.82 26.21 -29.75
CA ASP A 216 5.70 25.39 -30.97
C ASP A 216 6.59 24.12 -30.95
N GLY A 217 6.70 23.49 -29.77
CA GLY A 217 7.53 22.31 -29.55
C GLY A 217 9.02 22.58 -29.37
N THR A 218 9.44 23.83 -29.13
CA THR A 218 10.87 24.21 -29.01
C THR A 218 11.18 25.09 -27.81
N ALA A 219 12.40 24.96 -27.26
CA ALA A 219 12.95 25.87 -26.25
C ALA A 219 14.48 25.93 -26.33
N MET A 220 15.09 26.99 -25.80
CA MET A 220 16.55 27.17 -25.73
C MET A 220 17.01 27.68 -24.36
N THR A 221 18.22 27.30 -23.96
CA THR A 221 18.91 27.81 -22.77
C THR A 221 20.43 27.88 -23.01
N SER A 222 21.17 28.53 -22.13
CA SER A 222 22.65 28.53 -22.15
C SER A 222 23.19 28.03 -20.82
N ALA A 223 24.00 26.98 -20.87
CA ALA A 223 24.68 26.40 -19.72
C ALA A 223 26.08 27.02 -19.56
N THR A 224 26.47 27.31 -18.31
CA THR A 224 27.80 27.84 -17.93
C THR A 224 28.44 26.91 -16.91
N PHE A 225 29.69 26.50 -17.11
CA PHE A 225 30.38 25.47 -16.34
C PHE A 225 31.41 26.09 -15.38
N THR A 226 31.41 25.72 -14.09
CA THR A 226 32.36 26.28 -13.12
C THR A 226 33.69 25.54 -13.05
N GLU A 227 33.74 24.26 -13.43
CA GLU A 227 34.96 23.45 -13.43
C GLU A 227 35.21 22.73 -14.76
N PRO A 228 36.46 22.36 -15.07
CA PRO A 228 36.77 21.66 -16.30
C PRO A 228 36.74 20.12 -16.12
N GLY A 229 35.77 19.44 -16.72
CA GLY A 229 35.70 17.97 -16.87
C GLY A 229 34.57 17.52 -17.81
N ASP A 230 34.36 16.22 -17.96
CA ASP A 230 33.26 15.67 -18.78
C ASP A 230 31.91 15.83 -18.05
N TYR A 231 31.05 16.71 -18.57
CA TYR A 231 29.66 16.86 -18.15
C TYR A 231 28.72 15.98 -18.96
N ILE A 232 27.60 15.60 -18.34
CA ILE A 232 26.37 15.20 -19.03
C ILE A 232 25.27 16.11 -18.49
N LEU A 233 24.50 16.72 -19.37
CA LEU A 233 23.31 17.49 -19.02
C LEU A 233 22.06 16.70 -19.41
N GLN A 234 21.00 16.81 -18.62
CA GLN A 234 19.72 16.15 -18.86
C GLN A 234 18.64 17.20 -19.10
N ALA A 235 17.93 17.07 -20.22
CA ALA A 235 16.62 17.66 -20.42
C ALA A 235 15.56 16.66 -19.98
N VAL A 236 14.66 17.09 -19.11
CA VAL A 236 13.40 16.40 -18.80
C VAL A 236 12.30 17.20 -19.48
N VAL A 237 11.65 16.64 -20.50
CA VAL A 237 10.52 17.29 -21.18
C VAL A 237 9.24 16.59 -20.76
N ASP A 238 8.31 17.32 -20.14
CA ASP A 238 6.98 16.85 -19.70
C ASP A 238 5.89 17.51 -20.54
N ASP A 239 4.75 16.85 -20.75
CA ASP A 239 3.62 17.31 -21.56
C ASP A 239 2.57 18.17 -20.80
N GLY A 240 2.70 18.26 -19.46
CA GLY A 240 1.70 18.85 -18.55
C GLY A 240 0.82 17.83 -17.83
N SER A 241 1.15 16.53 -17.91
CA SER A 241 0.60 15.47 -17.06
C SER A 241 1.40 15.26 -15.77
N GLY A 242 2.71 15.56 -15.75
CA GLY A 242 3.58 15.32 -14.59
C GLY A 242 3.18 16.09 -13.33
N GLU A 243 2.57 17.27 -13.47
CA GLU A 243 2.16 18.11 -12.32
C GLU A 243 0.68 18.53 -12.34
N SER A 244 -0.17 17.69 -11.75
CA SER A 244 -1.15 18.17 -10.75
C SER A 244 -1.62 17.08 -9.76
N ALA A 245 -0.85 16.01 -9.58
CA ALA A 245 -1.01 15.01 -8.51
C ALA A 245 0.39 14.62 -8.03
N GLY A 246 0.70 14.85 -6.76
CA GLY A 246 2.10 14.98 -6.30
C GLY A 246 3.01 13.79 -6.59
N ASN A 247 3.90 13.94 -7.58
CA ASN A 247 5.26 13.39 -7.76
C ASN A 247 5.54 11.88 -7.53
N PHE A 248 4.50 11.06 -7.27
CA PHE A 248 4.70 9.68 -6.81
C PHE A 248 3.76 8.63 -7.44
N GLY A 249 2.69 9.03 -8.13
CA GLY A 249 1.71 8.10 -8.70
C GLY A 249 2.22 7.34 -9.94
N TYR A 250 2.40 8.05 -11.05
CA TYR A 250 2.44 7.44 -12.39
C TYR A 250 3.74 7.81 -13.13
N HIS A 251 4.34 6.87 -13.86
CA HIS A 251 5.57 7.09 -14.65
C HIS A 251 5.28 7.66 -16.07
N CYS A 252 4.38 8.64 -16.18
CA CYS A 252 4.12 9.30 -17.47
C CYS A 252 3.58 10.73 -17.24
N CYS A 253 3.85 11.68 -18.13
CA CYS A 253 4.47 11.55 -19.45
C CYS A 253 5.60 12.56 -19.69
N TRP A 254 6.79 12.18 -19.24
CA TRP A 254 8.03 12.89 -19.55
C TRP A 254 9.04 12.02 -20.31
N THR A 255 9.98 12.68 -21.01
CA THR A 255 11.14 12.04 -21.64
C THR A 255 12.44 12.66 -21.14
N ASN A 256 13.34 11.78 -20.70
CA ASN A 256 14.71 12.09 -20.29
C ASN A 256 15.66 12.03 -21.50
N SER A 257 16.16 13.17 -21.96
CA SER A 257 17.18 13.26 -23.01
C SER A 257 18.51 13.75 -22.44
N GLN A 258 19.61 13.03 -22.69
CA GLN A 258 20.92 13.32 -22.12
C GLN A 258 21.92 13.71 -23.21
N VAL A 259 22.74 14.73 -22.94
CA VAL A 259 23.80 15.19 -23.86
C VAL A 259 25.14 15.40 -23.15
N LYS A 260 26.23 14.95 -23.78
CA LYS A 260 27.58 15.02 -23.23
C LYS A 260 28.30 16.30 -23.67
N ILE A 261 28.99 16.97 -22.74
CA ILE A 261 29.78 18.19 -22.99
C ILE A 261 31.15 18.05 -22.31
N SER A 262 32.22 18.06 -23.10
CA SER A 262 33.60 17.83 -22.59
C SER A 262 34.33 19.12 -22.25
N VAL A 263 34.78 19.22 -21.00
CA VAL A 263 35.79 20.16 -20.47
C VAL A 263 36.88 19.30 -19.75
N LYS A 264 37.96 19.83 -19.12
CA LYS A 264 39.14 18.97 -18.73
C LYS A 264 39.98 19.30 -17.46
N SER A 265 39.97 18.40 -16.46
CA SER A 265 41.11 17.98 -15.59
C SER A 265 40.72 16.73 -14.75
N ALA A 266 41.50 16.31 -13.73
CA ALA A 266 41.62 14.88 -13.33
C ALA A 266 41.40 14.51 -11.83
N ALA A 267 41.28 13.19 -11.58
CA ALA A 267 40.75 12.49 -10.38
C ALA A 267 41.79 11.53 -9.72
N ALA A 268 41.61 10.73 -8.65
CA ALA A 268 40.79 10.69 -7.39
C ALA A 268 41.10 9.36 -6.59
N ARG A 269 40.28 8.99 -5.56
CA ARG A 269 40.15 7.68 -4.79
C ARG A 269 40.91 7.57 -3.44
N THR A 270 40.48 7.03 -2.26
CA THR A 270 39.47 6.05 -1.67
C THR A 270 40.01 4.63 -1.30
N THR A 271 39.68 3.95 -0.15
CA THR A 271 38.48 3.07 0.10
C THR A 271 38.44 2.26 1.47
N ASN A 272 37.24 1.98 2.05
CA ASN A 272 36.65 0.68 2.60
C ASN A 272 37.22 -0.11 3.86
N LEU A 273 36.55 -1.05 4.62
CA LEU A 273 35.14 -1.60 4.83
C LEU A 273 34.97 -2.61 6.06
N GLN A 274 33.71 -2.87 6.55
CA GLN A 274 33.08 -4.08 7.27
C GLN A 274 33.58 -4.61 8.67
N SER A 275 33.05 -5.69 9.35
CA SER A 275 31.70 -6.14 9.91
C SER A 275 31.86 -7.42 10.84
N THR A 276 30.97 -8.29 11.44
CA THR A 276 29.50 -8.65 11.47
C THR A 276 29.10 -9.67 12.62
N ARG A 277 27.81 -9.75 13.12
CA ARG A 277 27.03 -10.96 13.66
C ARG A 277 27.42 -11.65 15.03
N ASN A 278 26.75 -12.62 15.76
CA ASN A 278 25.45 -13.42 15.88
C ASN A 278 25.45 -14.24 17.27
N LEU A 279 24.51 -15.08 17.86
CA LEU A 279 23.03 -15.44 17.84
C LEU A 279 22.58 -16.48 18.98
N GLN A 280 21.34 -16.39 19.56
CA GLN A 280 20.39 -17.46 20.11
C GLN A 280 20.76 -18.45 21.30
N SER A 281 19.98 -19.40 21.93
CA SER A 281 18.54 -19.93 22.08
C SER A 281 18.51 -21.17 23.09
N ALA A 282 17.47 -21.84 23.70
CA ALA A 282 16.09 -21.60 24.28
C ALA A 282 15.46 -22.93 24.96
N THR A 283 14.16 -22.95 25.37
CA THR A 283 13.22 -24.11 25.77
C THR A 283 13.07 -24.55 27.27
N ARG A 284 12.03 -25.26 27.83
CA ARG A 284 10.71 -25.89 27.39
C ARG A 284 9.62 -26.02 28.54
N ASN A 285 8.41 -26.60 28.30
CA ASN A 285 7.20 -26.70 29.20
C ASN A 285 6.28 -27.96 28.93
N PRO A 286 5.24 -28.36 29.75
CA PRO A 286 4.48 -29.65 29.63
C PRO A 286 2.89 -29.69 29.53
N GLN A 287 2.36 -30.83 29.01
CA GLN A 287 0.97 -31.43 29.00
C GLN A 287 -0.32 -30.71 28.47
N SER A 288 -1.34 -31.49 28.02
CA SER A 288 -2.15 -31.13 26.81
C SER A 288 -3.54 -31.80 26.50
N PRO A 289 -4.40 -31.18 25.63
CA PRO A 289 -5.71 -31.68 25.06
C PRO A 289 -5.71 -32.61 23.80
N THR A 290 -6.91 -32.84 23.23
CA THR A 290 -7.29 -33.74 22.09
C THR A 290 -8.02 -33.06 20.91
N PHE A 291 -8.20 -33.76 19.77
CA PHE A 291 -8.83 -33.18 18.57
C PHE A 291 -10.36 -33.13 18.61
N SER A 292 -11.02 -34.31 18.64
CA SER A 292 -12.46 -34.43 18.37
C SER A 292 -13.32 -33.64 19.35
N LYS A 293 -12.89 -33.62 20.61
CA LYS A 293 -13.54 -32.90 21.71
C LYS A 293 -13.16 -31.42 21.74
N ASP A 294 -11.85 -31.11 21.73
CA ASP A 294 -11.34 -29.80 22.15
C ASP A 294 -10.97 -28.87 20.98
N VAL A 295 -10.72 -29.39 19.77
CA VAL A 295 -10.22 -28.61 18.62
C VAL A 295 -11.19 -28.60 17.44
N ALA A 296 -11.90 -29.70 17.17
CA ALA A 296 -12.86 -29.76 16.06
C ALA A 296 -13.96 -28.67 16.14
N PRO A 297 -14.56 -28.34 17.30
CA PRO A 297 -15.51 -27.23 17.41
C PRO A 297 -14.89 -25.85 17.09
N ILE A 298 -13.63 -25.64 17.45
CA ILE A 298 -12.89 -24.40 17.19
C ILE A 298 -12.67 -24.24 15.68
N LEU A 299 -12.23 -25.32 15.01
CA LEU A 299 -12.01 -25.31 13.56
C LEU A 299 -13.32 -25.13 12.78
N GLN A 300 -14.42 -25.76 13.21
CA GLN A 300 -15.75 -25.53 12.63
C GLN A 300 -16.15 -24.04 12.70
N LYS A 301 -16.13 -23.46 13.90
CA LYS A 301 -16.54 -22.07 14.16
C LYS A 301 -15.73 -21.04 13.34
N SER A 302 -14.42 -21.20 13.29
CA SER A 302 -13.50 -20.12 12.89
C SER A 302 -12.62 -20.41 11.68
N CYS A 303 -12.55 -21.64 11.17
CA CYS A 303 -11.61 -22.02 10.10
C CYS A 303 -12.27 -22.70 8.89
N GLN A 304 -13.22 -23.61 9.11
CA GLN A 304 -13.72 -24.50 8.03
C GLN A 304 -14.41 -23.75 6.89
N THR A 305 -15.04 -22.60 7.13
CA THR A 305 -15.62 -21.71 6.09
C THR A 305 -14.62 -21.30 5.01
N CYS A 306 -13.32 -21.27 5.31
CA CYS A 306 -12.26 -21.02 4.33
C CYS A 306 -11.42 -22.26 4.02
N HIS A 307 -11.66 -23.38 4.72
CA HIS A 307 -10.86 -24.60 4.72
C HIS A 307 -11.75 -25.85 4.54
N HIS A 308 -12.54 -25.85 3.48
CA HIS A 308 -13.21 -27.05 2.97
C HIS A 308 -12.85 -27.28 1.50
N GLN A 309 -13.39 -28.34 0.90
CA GLN A 309 -13.16 -28.60 -0.53
C GLN A 309 -13.78 -27.47 -1.37
N GLY A 310 -13.00 -26.89 -2.28
CA GLY A 310 -13.43 -25.85 -3.23
C GLY A 310 -13.14 -24.40 -2.82
N THR A 311 -12.81 -24.12 -1.55
CA THR A 311 -12.46 -22.77 -1.06
C THR A 311 -11.00 -22.40 -1.33
N SER A 312 -10.62 -21.15 -1.00
CA SER A 312 -9.25 -20.62 -1.14
C SER A 312 -8.22 -21.20 -0.17
N GLY A 313 -8.62 -21.86 0.92
CA GLY A 313 -7.70 -22.53 1.84
C GLY A 313 -6.96 -23.69 1.15
N PRO A 314 -5.61 -23.77 1.25
CA PRO A 314 -4.82 -24.77 0.53
C PRO A 314 -4.94 -26.20 1.09
N MET A 315 -5.78 -26.41 2.11
CA MET A 315 -6.10 -27.70 2.71
C MET A 315 -7.47 -27.67 3.38
N SER A 316 -8.15 -28.82 3.38
CA SER A 316 -9.29 -29.10 4.26
C SER A 316 -8.87 -29.01 5.73
N LEU A 317 -9.77 -28.52 6.58
CA LEU A 317 -9.69 -28.64 8.04
C LEU A 317 -10.97 -29.30 8.61
N VAL A 318 -11.63 -30.14 7.80
CA VAL A 318 -12.92 -30.77 8.12
C VAL A 318 -12.75 -32.07 8.92
N THR A 319 -11.89 -32.98 8.47
CA THR A 319 -11.67 -34.29 9.14
C THR A 319 -10.37 -34.32 9.94
N TYR A 320 -10.22 -35.28 10.87
CA TYR A 320 -8.96 -35.46 11.60
C TYR A 320 -7.79 -35.76 10.64
N ASP A 321 -8.00 -36.61 9.64
CA ASP A 321 -6.96 -37.04 8.71
C ASP A 321 -6.54 -35.90 7.76
N ASP A 322 -7.47 -34.99 7.41
CA ASP A 322 -7.14 -33.74 6.71
C ASP A 322 -6.27 -32.83 7.59
N VAL A 323 -6.67 -32.61 8.85
CA VAL A 323 -6.05 -31.63 9.76
C VAL A 323 -4.67 -32.12 10.25
N ARG A 324 -4.52 -33.42 10.52
CA ARG A 324 -3.40 -33.98 11.28
C ARG A 324 -2.01 -33.79 10.64
N PRO A 325 -1.84 -33.81 9.30
CA PRO A 325 -0.58 -33.41 8.64
C PRO A 325 -0.17 -31.96 8.92
N TRP A 326 -1.15 -31.04 8.99
CA TRP A 326 -0.92 -29.60 9.10
C TRP A 326 -0.76 -29.09 10.52
N ALA A 327 -0.97 -29.93 11.54
CA ALA A 327 -0.95 -29.58 12.96
C ALA A 327 0.18 -28.61 13.36
N ARG A 328 1.44 -28.83 12.94
CA ARG A 328 2.56 -27.93 13.25
C ARG A 328 2.40 -26.52 12.65
N SER A 329 1.85 -26.42 11.44
CA SER A 329 1.57 -25.14 10.77
C SER A 329 0.39 -24.42 11.44
N ILE A 330 -0.68 -25.16 11.75
CA ILE A 330 -1.85 -24.65 12.48
C ILE A 330 -1.42 -24.06 13.83
N ARG A 331 -0.64 -24.81 14.62
CA ARG A 331 -0.06 -24.35 15.89
C ARG A 331 0.70 -23.03 15.72
N GLN A 332 1.53 -22.93 14.69
CA GLN A 332 2.32 -21.71 14.46
C GLN A 332 1.41 -20.53 14.16
N ARG A 333 0.56 -20.64 13.12
CA ARG A 333 -0.31 -19.53 12.65
C ARG A 333 -1.34 -19.11 13.70
N VAL A 334 -1.87 -20.05 14.49
CA VAL A 334 -2.82 -19.77 15.58
C VAL A 334 -2.11 -19.12 16.78
N ALA A 335 -0.89 -19.55 17.12
CA ALA A 335 -0.12 -18.92 18.20
C ALA A 335 0.35 -17.49 17.88
N SER A 336 0.60 -17.17 16.61
CA SER A 336 0.94 -15.82 16.14
C SER A 336 -0.27 -14.98 15.72
N ARG A 337 -1.50 -15.49 15.89
CA ARG A 337 -2.78 -14.88 15.45
C ARG A 337 -2.91 -14.61 13.94
N GLU A 338 -2.00 -15.12 13.12
CA GLU A 338 -2.08 -15.10 11.65
C GLU A 338 -3.28 -15.91 11.11
N MET A 339 -3.82 -16.85 11.89
CA MET A 339 -5.03 -17.63 11.55
C MET A 339 -5.97 -17.79 12.76
N PRO A 340 -7.29 -17.63 12.58
CA PRO A 340 -7.95 -17.10 11.38
C PRO A 340 -7.63 -15.60 11.20
N PRO A 341 -7.59 -15.07 9.97
CA PRO A 341 -7.12 -13.71 9.72
C PRO A 341 -8.06 -12.67 10.35
N TRP A 342 -7.55 -11.96 11.36
CA TRP A 342 -8.25 -10.90 12.10
C TRP A 342 -7.24 -10.04 12.86
N HIS A 343 -6.68 -9.04 12.17
CA HIS A 343 -5.48 -8.33 12.59
C HIS A 343 -5.73 -7.13 13.53
N LEU A 344 -6.91 -7.08 14.15
CA LEU A 344 -7.33 -6.01 15.05
C LEU A 344 -6.65 -6.15 16.42
N ASP A 345 -6.12 -5.04 16.93
CA ASP A 345 -5.63 -4.93 18.30
C ASP A 345 -6.80 -5.09 19.28
N LYS A 346 -6.76 -6.14 20.12
CA LYS A 346 -7.80 -6.43 21.12
C LYS A 346 -7.63 -5.65 22.43
N THR A 347 -6.65 -4.77 22.54
CA THR A 347 -6.31 -4.01 23.77
C THR A 347 -6.78 -2.56 23.75
N VAL A 348 -6.95 -1.95 22.57
CA VAL A 348 -7.40 -0.56 22.38
C VAL A 348 -8.66 -0.47 21.52
N GLY A 349 -9.25 0.73 21.46
CA GLY A 349 -10.34 1.05 20.55
C GLY A 349 -11.64 0.28 20.79
N ILE A 350 -12.46 0.20 19.73
CA ILE A 350 -13.72 -0.53 19.72
C ILE A 350 -13.44 -1.98 19.33
N ARG A 351 -14.09 -2.92 20.03
CA ARG A 351 -13.82 -4.36 19.97
C ARG A 351 -15.05 -5.22 19.66
N HIS A 352 -16.15 -4.58 19.24
CA HIS A 352 -17.43 -5.23 18.97
C HIS A 352 -17.79 -5.08 17.48
N TYR A 353 -17.65 -6.17 16.74
CA TYR A 353 -17.85 -6.23 15.30
C TYR A 353 -18.81 -7.37 14.96
N LYS A 354 -19.63 -7.18 13.92
CA LYS A 354 -20.61 -8.18 13.47
C LYS A 354 -19.96 -9.41 12.83
N ASN A 355 -18.72 -9.28 12.38
CA ASN A 355 -17.99 -10.26 11.60
C ASN A 355 -16.67 -10.73 12.25
N ASP A 356 -16.53 -10.58 13.57
CA ASP A 356 -15.37 -11.09 14.30
C ASP A 356 -15.32 -12.63 14.26
N ARG A 357 -14.34 -13.16 13.52
CA ARG A 357 -14.06 -14.58 13.33
C ARG A 357 -12.97 -15.12 14.26
N SER A 358 -12.35 -14.24 15.05
CA SER A 358 -11.09 -14.50 15.74
C SER A 358 -11.22 -15.46 16.91
N LEU A 359 -10.10 -16.09 17.24
CA LEU A 359 -10.00 -16.97 18.39
C LEU A 359 -9.79 -16.18 19.69
N SER A 360 -10.39 -16.69 20.76
CA SER A 360 -10.06 -16.35 22.13
C SER A 360 -8.73 -16.99 22.55
N ASP A 361 -8.15 -16.48 23.62
CA ASP A 361 -6.84 -16.91 24.12
C ASP A 361 -6.87 -18.35 24.66
N GLU A 362 -8.04 -18.80 25.14
CA GLU A 362 -8.27 -20.18 25.56
C GLU A 362 -8.41 -21.15 24.37
N GLU A 363 -9.08 -20.73 23.29
CA GLU A 363 -9.15 -21.50 22.03
C GLU A 363 -7.74 -21.65 21.42
N ILE A 364 -6.96 -20.56 21.37
CA ILE A 364 -5.56 -20.56 20.93
C ILE A 364 -4.73 -21.51 21.80
N ALA A 365 -4.79 -21.38 23.13
CA ALA A 365 -4.02 -22.22 24.04
C ALA A 365 -4.42 -23.71 23.94
N THR A 366 -5.69 -24.00 23.65
CA THR A 366 -6.19 -25.37 23.45
C THR A 366 -5.61 -26.00 22.17
N VAL A 367 -5.68 -25.30 21.04
CA VAL A 367 -5.06 -25.73 19.77
C VAL A 367 -3.53 -25.88 19.94
N VAL A 368 -2.86 -24.94 20.60
CA VAL A 368 -1.41 -24.98 20.79
C VAL A 368 -0.97 -26.18 21.63
N ARG A 369 -1.59 -26.38 22.81
CA ARG A 369 -1.29 -27.53 23.68
C ARG A 369 -1.59 -28.85 22.98
N TRP A 370 -2.68 -28.95 22.20
CA TRP A 370 -3.04 -30.15 21.44
C TRP A 370 -1.92 -30.56 20.46
N VAL A 371 -1.33 -29.60 19.74
CA VAL A 371 -0.22 -29.92 18.83
C VAL A 371 1.07 -30.27 19.58
N ASP A 372 1.36 -29.59 20.69
CA ASP A 372 2.53 -29.89 21.53
C ASP A 372 2.52 -31.29 22.17
N SER A 373 1.37 -31.97 22.17
CA SER A 373 1.20 -33.36 22.66
C SER A 373 1.40 -34.44 21.62
N GLY A 374 1.57 -34.06 20.35
CA GLY A 374 1.51 -34.98 19.21
C GLY A 374 0.15 -35.03 18.53
N ALA A 375 -0.75 -34.09 18.81
CA ALA A 375 -2.04 -33.92 18.13
C ALA A 375 -2.90 -35.20 18.08
N PRO A 376 -3.29 -35.79 19.23
CA PRO A 376 -4.10 -37.01 19.30
C PRO A 376 -5.55 -36.75 18.88
N GLN A 377 -6.19 -37.76 18.29
CA GLN A 377 -7.58 -37.67 17.82
C GLN A 377 -8.59 -37.50 18.96
N GLY A 378 -8.40 -38.20 20.09
CA GLY A 378 -9.47 -38.34 21.10
C GLY A 378 -10.50 -39.38 20.63
N ASN A 379 -11.73 -39.32 21.18
CA ASN A 379 -12.82 -40.20 20.79
C ASN A 379 -13.58 -39.63 19.57
N PRO A 380 -13.65 -40.34 18.42
CA PRO A 380 -14.42 -39.87 17.25
C PRO A 380 -15.91 -39.63 17.53
N ALA A 381 -16.49 -40.28 18.54
CA ALA A 381 -17.89 -40.04 18.95
C ALA A 381 -18.10 -38.73 19.74
N GLU A 382 -17.02 -38.01 20.10
CA GLU A 382 -17.09 -36.64 20.65
C GLU A 382 -17.01 -35.55 19.55
N MET A 383 -16.91 -35.94 18.27
CA MET A 383 -16.94 -34.97 17.16
C MET A 383 -18.25 -34.17 17.13
N PRO A 384 -18.20 -32.84 16.90
CA PRO A 384 -19.40 -32.06 16.63
C PRO A 384 -20.04 -32.46 15.28
N PRO A 385 -21.36 -32.26 15.09
CA PRO A 385 -22.03 -32.52 13.82
C PRO A 385 -21.37 -31.75 12.66
N PRO A 386 -21.17 -32.35 11.46
CA PRO A 386 -20.59 -31.65 10.32
C PRO A 386 -21.39 -30.41 9.90
N LEU A 387 -20.68 -29.36 9.50
CA LEU A 387 -21.30 -28.16 8.91
C LEU A 387 -21.78 -28.45 7.49
N THR A 388 -22.91 -27.85 7.10
CA THR A 388 -23.32 -27.75 5.70
C THR A 388 -22.86 -26.40 5.16
N PHE A 389 -21.92 -26.44 4.21
CA PHE A 389 -21.43 -25.22 3.56
C PHE A 389 -22.36 -24.80 2.41
N ARG A 390 -22.40 -23.49 2.13
CA ARG A 390 -23.05 -22.94 0.93
C ARG A 390 -22.31 -23.38 -0.34
N SER A 391 -22.93 -23.27 -1.51
CA SER A 391 -22.19 -23.34 -2.77
C SER A 391 -21.40 -22.06 -2.99
N GLU A 392 -20.20 -22.15 -3.58
CA GLU A 392 -19.45 -20.95 -4.01
C GLU A 392 -20.14 -20.22 -5.18
N ALA A 393 -21.09 -20.86 -5.86
CA ALA A 393 -22.01 -20.19 -6.77
C ALA A 393 -22.96 -19.21 -6.02
N ASP A 394 -23.32 -19.52 -4.78
CA ASP A 394 -24.32 -18.77 -4.00
C ASP A 394 -23.76 -17.40 -3.58
N TRP A 395 -24.53 -16.35 -3.80
CA TRP A 395 -24.17 -14.99 -3.42
C TRP A 395 -24.34 -14.80 -1.90
N PHE A 396 -23.34 -14.23 -1.24
CA PHE A 396 -23.37 -13.83 0.17
C PHE A 396 -24.54 -12.87 0.47
N ILE A 397 -24.93 -12.03 -0.48
CA ILE A 397 -26.11 -11.15 -0.38
C ILE A 397 -27.45 -11.88 -0.62
N GLY A 398 -27.44 -13.20 -0.77
CA GLY A 398 -28.53 -14.01 -1.31
C GLY A 398 -28.78 -13.68 -2.79
N GLU A 399 -29.89 -14.17 -3.36
CA GLU A 399 -30.20 -13.95 -4.78
C GLU A 399 -30.16 -12.45 -5.19
N PRO A 400 -29.34 -12.06 -6.19
CA PRO A 400 -29.24 -10.66 -6.64
C PRO A 400 -30.38 -10.24 -7.58
N ASP A 401 -30.84 -9.00 -7.44
CA ASP A 401 -31.79 -8.35 -8.36
C ASP A 401 -31.13 -7.94 -9.69
N LEU A 402 -29.83 -7.65 -9.67
CA LEU A 402 -29.03 -7.25 -10.83
C LEU A 402 -27.61 -7.79 -10.71
N LYS A 403 -27.02 -8.20 -11.84
CA LYS A 403 -25.62 -8.60 -11.96
C LYS A 403 -25.02 -7.85 -13.14
N VAL A 404 -24.02 -7.01 -12.89
CA VAL A 404 -23.24 -6.32 -13.93
C VAL A 404 -21.89 -7.02 -14.01
N THR A 405 -21.49 -7.45 -15.20
CA THR A 405 -20.28 -8.25 -15.42
C THR A 405 -19.40 -7.55 -16.44
N THR A 406 -18.08 -7.65 -16.29
CA THR A 406 -17.15 -7.15 -17.31
C THR A 406 -17.38 -7.85 -18.66
N PRO A 407 -17.40 -7.10 -19.79
CA PRO A 407 -17.77 -7.66 -21.09
C PRO A 407 -16.71 -8.63 -21.61
N ASN A 408 -15.44 -8.26 -21.45
CA ASN A 408 -14.29 -9.00 -21.94
C ASN A 408 -14.00 -10.22 -21.05
N ASP A 409 -13.46 -11.29 -21.65
CA ASP A 409 -12.81 -12.36 -20.89
C ASP A 409 -11.32 -12.04 -20.84
N PHE A 410 -10.80 -11.76 -19.65
CA PHE A 410 -9.43 -11.25 -19.52
C PHE A 410 -8.44 -12.41 -19.39
N ALA A 411 -7.59 -12.56 -20.42
CA ALA A 411 -6.51 -13.53 -20.45
C ALA A 411 -5.26 -12.97 -19.74
N MET A 412 -5.02 -13.45 -18.52
CA MET A 412 -3.74 -13.28 -17.82
C MET A 412 -2.73 -14.32 -18.31
N TYR A 413 -1.57 -13.86 -18.75
CA TYR A 413 -0.46 -14.67 -19.23
C TYR A 413 0.18 -15.52 -18.11
N ALA A 414 1.00 -16.50 -18.52
CA ALA A 414 1.68 -17.40 -17.58
C ALA A 414 2.72 -16.72 -16.67
N THR A 415 3.48 -15.74 -17.19
CA THR A 415 4.59 -15.08 -16.47
C THR A 415 4.70 -13.60 -16.82
N GLY A 416 4.74 -12.74 -15.81
CA GLY A 416 4.86 -11.28 -15.95
C GLY A 416 4.53 -10.57 -14.64
N PRO A 417 4.44 -9.23 -14.64
CA PRO A 417 4.26 -8.42 -13.43
C PRO A 417 2.82 -8.41 -12.89
N ASP A 418 2.64 -7.83 -11.70
CA ASP A 418 1.35 -7.38 -11.17
C ASP A 418 0.74 -6.33 -12.13
N TRP A 419 -0.56 -6.45 -12.45
CA TRP A 419 -1.25 -5.63 -13.45
C TRP A 419 -2.49 -4.93 -12.88
N TRP A 420 -2.55 -3.61 -13.07
CA TRP A 420 -3.75 -2.79 -12.85
C TRP A 420 -4.38 -2.42 -14.20
N ILE A 421 -5.66 -2.74 -14.38
CA ILE A 421 -6.45 -2.36 -15.56
C ILE A 421 -7.88 -1.98 -15.17
N ASP A 422 -8.46 -0.94 -15.76
CA ASP A 422 -9.91 -0.75 -15.71
C ASP A 422 -10.55 -1.62 -16.79
N GLN A 423 -11.56 -2.38 -16.38
CA GLN A 423 -12.60 -2.85 -17.28
C GLN A 423 -13.85 -1.99 -17.06
N PHE A 424 -14.68 -1.82 -18.07
CA PHE A 424 -15.89 -0.99 -17.97
C PHE A 424 -17.14 -1.80 -18.35
N ALA A 425 -18.24 -1.57 -17.61
CA ALA A 425 -19.56 -2.09 -17.95
C ALA A 425 -20.64 -1.09 -17.56
N ASP A 426 -21.69 -0.98 -18.38
CA ASP A 426 -22.79 -0.04 -18.18
C ASP A 426 -23.90 -0.68 -17.30
N VAL A 427 -24.58 0.13 -16.48
CA VAL A 427 -25.62 -0.37 -15.56
C VAL A 427 -27.01 -0.23 -16.18
N GLU A 428 -27.60 -1.36 -16.57
CA GLU A 428 -28.97 -1.41 -17.10
C GLU A 428 -30.02 -1.19 -15.98
N LEU A 429 -30.44 0.07 -15.81
CA LEU A 429 -31.49 0.48 -14.89
C LEU A 429 -32.57 1.33 -15.59
N THR A 430 -33.83 1.06 -15.26
CA THR A 430 -34.99 1.84 -15.77
C THR A 430 -35.20 3.15 -15.01
N GLU A 431 -34.81 3.17 -13.74
CA GLU A 431 -34.94 4.26 -12.75
C GLU A 431 -33.82 4.08 -11.71
N ASP A 432 -33.56 5.10 -10.89
CA ASP A 432 -32.60 5.03 -9.78
C ASP A 432 -33.04 3.99 -8.72
N ARG A 433 -32.08 3.27 -8.13
CA ARG A 433 -32.36 2.23 -7.13
C ARG A 433 -31.47 2.35 -5.91
N TRP A 434 -32.05 2.17 -4.73
CA TRP A 434 -31.32 2.09 -3.48
C TRP A 434 -30.78 0.67 -3.27
N ILE A 435 -29.46 0.52 -3.24
CA ILE A 435 -28.76 -0.72 -2.88
C ILE A 435 -28.95 -0.97 -1.38
N LYS A 436 -29.40 -2.19 -1.04
CA LYS A 436 -29.45 -2.75 0.32
C LYS A 436 -28.23 -3.64 0.62
N ALA A 437 -27.72 -4.35 -0.39
CA ALA A 437 -26.50 -5.12 -0.29
C ALA A 437 -25.80 -5.27 -1.65
N MET A 438 -24.49 -5.43 -1.66
CA MET A 438 -23.71 -5.72 -2.88
C MET A 438 -22.48 -6.59 -2.61
N GLU A 439 -22.04 -7.30 -3.64
CA GLU A 439 -20.95 -8.28 -3.58
C GLU A 439 -20.26 -8.35 -4.93
N ILE A 440 -18.93 -8.46 -4.94
CA ILE A 440 -18.13 -8.63 -6.15
C ILE A 440 -17.56 -10.04 -6.15
N LYS A 441 -17.74 -10.76 -7.25
CA LYS A 441 -17.12 -12.07 -7.50
C LYS A 441 -16.27 -12.04 -8.78
N PRO A 442 -14.96 -12.25 -8.71
CA PRO A 442 -14.20 -12.71 -9.87
C PRO A 442 -14.54 -14.17 -10.15
N SER A 443 -14.63 -14.53 -11.43
CA SER A 443 -14.77 -15.93 -11.87
C SER A 443 -13.53 -16.78 -11.57
N ASN A 444 -12.36 -16.15 -11.46
CA ASN A 444 -11.10 -16.80 -11.15
C ASN A 444 -10.32 -16.04 -10.05
N PRO A 445 -10.67 -16.24 -8.77
CA PRO A 445 -10.00 -15.58 -7.64
C PRO A 445 -8.52 -15.99 -7.45
N LYS A 446 -7.98 -16.92 -8.26
CA LYS A 446 -6.57 -17.35 -8.20
C LYS A 446 -5.60 -16.34 -8.82
N ILE A 447 -6.10 -15.42 -9.64
CA ILE A 447 -5.30 -14.37 -10.30
C ILE A 447 -5.73 -12.95 -9.93
N VAL A 448 -6.84 -12.78 -9.20
CA VAL A 448 -7.36 -11.46 -8.79
C VAL A 448 -6.98 -11.22 -7.34
N HIS A 449 -6.11 -10.25 -7.08
CA HIS A 449 -5.73 -9.89 -5.71
C HIS A 449 -6.82 -9.03 -5.05
N HIS A 450 -7.28 -7.98 -5.75
CA HIS A 450 -8.44 -7.18 -5.37
C HIS A 450 -9.05 -6.45 -6.57
N VAL A 451 -10.25 -5.88 -6.38
CA VAL A 451 -11.00 -5.13 -7.40
C VAL A 451 -11.72 -3.95 -6.77
N VAL A 452 -11.28 -2.72 -7.07
CA VAL A 452 -12.02 -1.51 -6.65
C VAL A 452 -13.02 -1.14 -7.75
N ILE A 453 -14.32 -1.12 -7.44
CA ILE A 453 -15.33 -0.63 -8.40
C ILE A 453 -15.67 0.83 -8.10
N TYR A 454 -15.77 1.65 -9.14
CA TYR A 454 -16.19 3.05 -9.07
C TYR A 454 -17.48 3.27 -9.86
N VAL A 455 -18.39 4.12 -9.35
CA VAL A 455 -19.51 4.65 -10.12
C VAL A 455 -19.11 5.92 -10.87
N ILE A 456 -19.31 5.91 -12.18
CA ILE A 456 -19.33 7.11 -13.02
C ILE A 456 -20.82 7.45 -13.20
N GLU A 457 -21.28 8.49 -12.51
CA GLU A 457 -22.66 8.97 -12.61
C GLU A 457 -22.83 9.88 -13.85
N PRO A 458 -23.97 9.80 -14.58
CA PRO A 458 -24.18 10.59 -15.80
C PRO A 458 -24.37 12.09 -15.54
N ASP A 459 -24.70 12.44 -14.29
CA ASP A 459 -24.97 13.77 -13.76
C ASP A 459 -24.09 14.05 -12.52
N ALA A 460 -22.84 13.57 -12.55
CA ALA A 460 -21.87 13.77 -11.47
C ALA A 460 -21.68 15.27 -11.13
N PRO A 461 -21.69 15.67 -9.84
CA PRO A 461 -21.44 17.06 -9.44
C PRO A 461 -20.07 17.59 -9.88
N GLU A 462 -19.97 18.90 -10.11
CA GLU A 462 -18.70 19.56 -10.42
C GLU A 462 -17.63 19.27 -9.35
N GLY A 463 -16.41 18.96 -9.80
CA GLY A 463 -15.31 18.51 -8.94
C GLY A 463 -15.31 17.01 -8.61
N THR A 464 -16.29 16.23 -9.06
CA THR A 464 -16.21 14.76 -9.03
C THR A 464 -15.12 14.27 -10.00
N PRO A 465 -14.25 13.31 -9.63
CA PRO A 465 -13.27 12.74 -10.55
C PRO A 465 -13.91 12.09 -11.78
N GLU A 466 -13.31 12.27 -12.96
CA GLU A 466 -13.76 11.62 -14.21
C GLU A 466 -13.67 10.09 -14.15
N THR A 467 -12.80 9.55 -13.29
CA THR A 467 -12.70 8.12 -12.95
C THR A 467 -13.85 7.61 -12.06
N GLY A 468 -14.73 8.50 -11.58
CA GLY A 468 -15.87 8.16 -10.74
C GLY A 468 -15.57 8.11 -9.24
N VAL A 469 -16.57 7.67 -8.47
CA VAL A 469 -16.52 7.59 -7.00
C VAL A 469 -16.56 6.13 -6.55
N GLN A 470 -15.64 5.73 -5.66
CA GLN A 470 -15.53 4.34 -5.18
C GLN A 470 -16.87 3.82 -4.64
N LEU A 471 -17.34 2.69 -5.19
CA LEU A 471 -18.62 2.04 -4.92
C LEU A 471 -18.48 0.99 -3.82
N HIS A 472 -17.61 0.02 -4.05
CA HIS A 472 -17.37 -1.18 -3.24
C HIS A 472 -16.03 -1.79 -3.68
N GLU A 473 -15.56 -2.83 -2.98
CA GLU A 473 -14.32 -3.53 -3.34
C GLU A 473 -14.39 -5.01 -2.95
N TYR A 474 -13.91 -5.89 -3.83
CA TYR A 474 -13.51 -7.26 -3.50
C TYR A 474 -12.03 -7.29 -3.14
N ALA A 475 -11.67 -7.95 -2.04
CA ALA A 475 -10.28 -8.32 -1.74
C ALA A 475 -10.25 -9.56 -0.85
N VAL A 476 -9.09 -10.20 -0.77
CA VAL A 476 -8.89 -11.41 0.04
C VAL A 476 -9.28 -11.17 1.50
N GLY A 477 -10.32 -11.90 1.95
CA GLY A 477 -10.89 -11.80 3.30
C GLY A 477 -12.23 -11.06 3.42
N LYS A 478 -12.70 -10.42 2.35
CA LYS A 478 -13.96 -9.68 2.23
C LYS A 478 -14.90 -10.34 1.22
N TYR A 479 -16.19 -10.44 1.55
CA TYR A 479 -17.21 -11.09 0.71
C TYR A 479 -18.12 -10.07 0.01
N GLY A 480 -19.00 -9.40 0.76
CA GLY A 480 -19.87 -8.34 0.27
C GLY A 480 -20.37 -7.47 1.41
N ASP A 481 -20.82 -6.25 1.08
CA ASP A 481 -21.38 -5.31 2.05
C ASP A 481 -22.91 -5.48 2.11
N ILE A 482 -23.42 -5.92 3.26
CA ILE A 482 -24.86 -5.94 3.59
C ILE A 482 -25.13 -4.76 4.53
N PHE A 483 -25.93 -3.78 4.11
CA PHE A 483 -26.19 -2.60 4.91
C PHE A 483 -27.22 -2.86 6.02
N GLY A 484 -27.09 -2.10 7.12
CA GLY A 484 -28.02 -2.15 8.24
C GLY A 484 -29.44 -1.71 7.88
N GLU A 485 -30.38 -1.91 8.80
CA GLU A 485 -31.78 -1.55 8.56
C GLU A 485 -31.93 -0.07 8.20
N ASN A 486 -32.80 0.22 7.22
CA ASN A 486 -33.04 1.54 6.66
C ASN A 486 -31.76 2.29 6.23
N THR A 487 -30.68 1.56 5.94
CA THR A 487 -29.41 2.08 5.42
C THR A 487 -29.19 1.56 4.01
N GLY A 488 -28.67 2.40 3.10
CA GLY A 488 -28.38 2.00 1.73
C GLY A 488 -27.55 3.02 0.95
N ARG A 489 -27.22 2.68 -0.30
CA ARG A 489 -26.53 3.58 -1.24
C ARG A 489 -27.32 3.71 -2.53
N LEU A 490 -27.50 4.93 -3.03
CA LEU A 490 -28.16 5.17 -4.31
C LEU A 490 -27.26 4.69 -5.47
N LEU A 491 -27.86 4.01 -6.44
CA LEU A 491 -27.28 3.72 -7.74
C LEU A 491 -28.20 4.34 -8.80
N LYS A 492 -27.67 5.28 -9.58
CA LYS A 492 -28.46 6.03 -10.55
C LYS A 492 -28.69 5.24 -11.83
N LYS A 493 -29.78 5.58 -12.52
CA LYS A 493 -30.00 5.23 -13.91
C LYS A 493 -28.86 5.76 -14.79
N GLY A 494 -28.35 4.93 -15.69
CA GLY A 494 -27.29 5.35 -16.62
C GLY A 494 -25.91 5.53 -15.97
N THR A 495 -25.71 5.07 -14.73
CA THR A 495 -24.37 4.89 -14.17
C THR A 495 -23.57 3.92 -15.03
N ARG A 496 -22.28 4.23 -15.20
CA ARG A 496 -21.28 3.33 -15.78
C ARG A 496 -20.31 2.90 -14.68
N LEU A 497 -19.88 1.64 -14.70
CA LEU A 497 -18.93 1.12 -13.72
C LEU A 497 -17.52 1.03 -14.32
N ARG A 498 -16.54 1.51 -13.55
CA ARG A 498 -15.11 1.23 -13.71
C ARG A 498 -14.72 0.13 -12.73
N TYR A 499 -14.10 -0.94 -13.22
CA TYR A 499 -13.59 -2.06 -12.44
C TYR A 499 -12.07 -1.98 -12.45
N ASP A 500 -11.48 -1.38 -11.42
CA ASP A 500 -10.04 -1.27 -11.22
C ASP A 500 -9.53 -2.63 -10.73
N MET A 501 -9.04 -3.44 -11.66
CA MET A 501 -8.67 -4.85 -11.46
C MET A 501 -7.17 -4.98 -11.18
N HIS A 502 -6.79 -5.50 -10.01
CA HIS A 502 -5.42 -5.92 -9.71
C HIS A 502 -5.26 -7.43 -9.97
N TYR A 503 -4.53 -7.79 -11.02
CA TYR A 503 -4.20 -9.15 -11.43
C TYR A 503 -2.73 -9.54 -11.15
N PHE A 504 -2.47 -10.83 -10.93
CA PHE A 504 -1.11 -11.40 -10.88
C PHE A 504 -1.02 -12.74 -11.64
N ALA A 505 0.17 -13.08 -12.14
CA ALA A 505 0.41 -14.29 -12.93
C ALA A 505 0.81 -15.51 -12.07
N ILE A 506 0.35 -16.71 -12.45
CA ILE A 506 0.52 -17.94 -11.64
C ILE A 506 1.19 -19.11 -12.38
N GLY A 507 2.08 -18.83 -13.33
CA GLY A 507 2.86 -19.85 -14.06
C GLY A 507 2.11 -20.60 -15.15
N SER A 508 0.86 -20.21 -15.42
CA SER A 508 0.00 -20.73 -16.51
C SER A 508 -0.95 -19.63 -16.98
N GLU A 509 -1.39 -19.69 -18.24
CA GLU A 509 -2.43 -18.78 -18.72
C GLU A 509 -3.75 -19.01 -17.95
N GLN A 510 -4.44 -17.93 -17.61
CA GLN A 510 -5.65 -17.93 -16.81
C GLN A 510 -6.64 -16.90 -17.35
N HIS A 511 -7.93 -17.21 -17.33
CA HIS A 511 -8.99 -16.32 -17.79
C HIS A 511 -9.84 -15.82 -16.62
N ASN A 512 -10.40 -14.62 -16.72
CA ASN A 512 -11.33 -14.07 -15.73
C ASN A 512 -12.31 -13.03 -16.31
N LYS A 513 -13.59 -13.17 -15.92
CA LYS A 513 -14.56 -12.08 -15.84
C LYS A 513 -14.87 -11.72 -14.38
N THR A 514 -15.26 -10.48 -14.14
CA THR A 514 -15.65 -10.01 -12.79
C THR A 514 -17.09 -9.50 -12.80
N THR A 515 -17.89 -9.96 -11.84
CA THR A 515 -19.29 -9.55 -11.69
C THR A 515 -19.48 -8.81 -10.36
N ILE A 516 -20.12 -7.64 -10.38
CA ILE A 516 -20.79 -7.09 -9.20
C ILE A 516 -22.27 -7.45 -9.22
N ALA A 517 -22.77 -7.90 -8.07
CA ALA A 517 -24.16 -8.19 -7.81
C ALA A 517 -24.76 -7.13 -6.88
N PHE A 518 -26.01 -6.77 -7.14
CA PHE A 518 -26.78 -5.84 -6.33
C PHE A 518 -28.06 -6.50 -5.82
N LYS A 519 -28.38 -6.21 -4.56
CA LYS A 519 -29.70 -6.42 -3.97
C LYS A 519 -30.25 -5.06 -3.56
N PHE A 520 -31.44 -4.71 -4.02
CA PHE A 520 -32.04 -3.39 -3.86
C PHE A 520 -33.14 -3.38 -2.79
N TYR A 521 -33.53 -2.17 -2.37
CA TYR A 521 -34.82 -1.94 -1.75
C TYR A 521 -35.96 -2.08 -2.79
N PRO A 522 -37.21 -2.40 -2.36
CA PRO A 522 -38.37 -2.37 -3.23
C PRO A 522 -38.55 -1.00 -3.91
N ARG A 523 -39.13 -0.96 -5.11
CA ARG A 523 -39.37 0.31 -5.83
C ARG A 523 -40.24 1.24 -4.97
N GLY A 524 -39.89 2.52 -4.92
CA GLY A 524 -40.53 3.51 -4.05
C GLY A 524 -40.07 3.54 -2.58
N VAL A 525 -39.29 2.55 -2.11
CA VAL A 525 -38.73 2.57 -0.74
C VAL A 525 -37.39 3.32 -0.73
N VAL A 526 -37.34 4.41 0.03
CA VAL A 526 -36.12 5.18 0.29
C VAL A 526 -35.61 4.85 1.71
N PRO A 527 -34.39 4.32 1.87
CA PRO A 527 -33.78 4.13 3.18
C PRO A 527 -33.50 5.48 3.85
N LYS A 528 -33.71 5.57 5.18
CA LYS A 528 -33.48 6.78 5.98
C LYS A 528 -32.01 7.25 5.93
N TYR A 529 -31.06 6.31 5.89
CA TYR A 529 -29.63 6.59 5.96
C TYR A 529 -28.96 6.30 4.61
N GLN A 530 -28.29 7.31 4.04
CA GLN A 530 -27.35 7.11 2.94
C GLN A 530 -25.96 6.81 3.49
N VAL A 531 -25.38 5.66 3.13
CA VAL A 531 -23.98 5.34 3.40
C VAL A 531 -23.07 5.83 2.27
N ARG A 532 -21.90 6.36 2.62
CA ARG A 532 -20.82 6.73 1.70
C ARG A 532 -19.55 6.00 2.10
N SER A 533 -18.97 5.25 1.17
CA SER A 533 -17.64 4.65 1.34
C SER A 533 -16.59 5.73 1.07
N GLN A 534 -15.94 6.20 2.13
CA GLN A 534 -14.97 7.30 2.08
C GLN A 534 -13.55 6.73 2.19
N ALA A 535 -12.75 6.96 1.15
CA ALA A 535 -11.30 6.79 1.22
C ALA A 535 -10.65 7.97 1.97
N ILE A 536 -9.73 7.64 2.88
CA ILE A 536 -8.88 8.61 3.60
C ILE A 536 -7.43 8.11 3.47
N ARG A 537 -6.50 9.00 3.11
CA ARG A 537 -5.06 8.74 2.94
C ARG A 537 -4.25 9.75 3.76
N ASN A 538 -2.93 9.57 3.86
CA ASN A 538 -2.04 10.73 4.08
C ASN A 538 -2.16 11.69 2.88
N VAL A 539 -2.32 12.99 3.13
CA VAL A 539 -2.45 14.00 2.08
C VAL A 539 -1.61 15.22 2.48
N PRO A 540 -0.63 15.63 1.66
CA PRO A 540 -0.28 15.07 0.35
C PRO A 540 0.43 13.70 0.44
N ASN A 541 0.36 12.91 -0.64
CA ASN A 541 0.82 11.50 -0.64
C ASN A 541 2.35 11.38 -0.46
N ASP A 542 3.12 12.41 -0.85
CA ASP A 542 4.59 12.48 -0.80
C ASP A 542 5.19 12.55 0.60
N GLU A 543 4.33 12.68 1.63
CA GLU A 543 4.74 12.55 3.04
C GLU A 543 5.00 11.09 3.46
N LEU A 544 4.62 10.10 2.62
CA LEU A 544 4.99 8.70 2.82
C LEU A 544 6.44 8.47 2.37
N GLU A 545 7.37 8.69 3.30
CA GLU A 545 8.80 8.38 3.17
C GLU A 545 9.14 7.17 4.05
N VAL A 546 9.68 6.09 3.46
CA VAL A 546 10.04 4.86 4.19
C VAL A 546 11.51 4.51 3.94
N PRO A 547 12.45 5.05 4.75
CA PRO A 547 13.89 4.83 4.56
C PRO A 547 14.32 3.36 4.70
N PRO A 548 15.52 3.01 4.19
CA PRO A 548 16.09 1.66 4.34
C PRO A 548 16.26 1.24 5.79
N ASN A 549 15.89 0.00 6.10
CA ASN A 549 16.05 -0.63 7.42
C ASN A 549 15.40 0.10 8.62
N THR A 550 14.45 1.01 8.40
CA THR A 550 13.70 1.71 9.47
C THR A 550 12.30 1.14 9.68
N VAL A 551 11.73 1.39 10.87
CA VAL A 551 10.28 1.39 11.09
C VAL A 551 9.85 2.85 11.21
N VAL A 552 8.82 3.27 10.48
CA VAL A 552 8.35 4.65 10.45
C VAL A 552 6.87 4.78 10.74
N ARG A 553 6.47 5.99 11.16
CA ARG A 553 5.11 6.46 11.28
C ARG A 553 4.82 7.48 10.17
N THR A 554 3.66 7.34 9.54
CA THR A 554 3.08 8.33 8.62
C THR A 554 1.66 8.63 9.06
N ASP A 555 1.23 9.89 8.95
CA ASP A 555 -0.03 10.38 9.48
C ASP A 555 -0.94 10.96 8.38
N GLY A 556 -2.24 10.97 8.62
CA GLY A 556 -3.24 11.55 7.72
C GLY A 556 -4.43 12.12 8.49
N TYR A 557 -5.11 13.13 7.93
CA TYR A 557 -6.16 13.86 8.62
C TYR A 557 -7.39 14.08 7.75
N PHE A 558 -8.58 13.85 8.30
CA PHE A 558 -9.86 14.08 7.62
C PHE A 558 -10.88 14.73 8.56
N ARG A 559 -11.45 15.87 8.15
CA ARG A 559 -12.45 16.59 8.95
C ARG A 559 -13.87 16.18 8.58
N LEU A 560 -14.63 15.67 9.55
CA LEU A 560 -16.05 15.38 9.37
C LEU A 560 -16.84 16.69 9.21
N ALA A 561 -17.45 16.91 8.04
CA ALA A 561 -18.18 18.14 7.74
C ALA A 561 -19.57 18.22 8.41
N ARG A 562 -20.10 17.08 8.89
CA ARG A 562 -21.40 16.91 9.54
C ARG A 562 -21.28 15.84 10.62
N ASN A 563 -22.27 15.76 11.52
CA ASN A 563 -22.45 14.64 12.43
C ASN A 563 -22.47 13.32 11.63
N ALA A 564 -21.83 12.28 12.15
CA ALA A 564 -21.66 11.03 11.43
C ALA A 564 -21.77 9.80 12.33
N ARG A 565 -22.32 8.72 11.76
CA ARG A 565 -22.13 7.35 12.24
C ARG A 565 -21.07 6.68 11.36
N ILE A 566 -20.13 5.96 11.95
CA ILE A 566 -19.13 5.17 11.21
C ILE A 566 -19.50 3.69 11.32
N ASP A 567 -19.78 3.04 10.20
CA ASP A 567 -20.38 1.70 10.13
C ASP A 567 -19.33 0.59 9.94
N ALA A 568 -18.21 0.91 9.29
CA ALA A 568 -17.11 -0.04 9.07
C ALA A 568 -15.75 0.67 8.92
N PHE A 569 -14.68 -0.11 9.09
CA PHE A 569 -13.28 0.28 8.99
C PHE A 569 -12.52 -0.78 8.17
N GLN A 570 -11.87 -0.41 7.07
CA GLN A 570 -11.02 -1.31 6.27
C GLN A 570 -9.64 -0.66 6.04
N PRO A 571 -8.56 -1.15 6.68
CA PRO A 571 -7.21 -0.65 6.46
C PRO A 571 -6.61 -1.18 5.14
N HIS A 572 -5.78 -0.36 4.48
CA HIS A 572 -5.11 -0.70 3.22
C HIS A 572 -3.69 -0.09 3.18
N MET A 573 -2.70 -0.96 3.04
CA MET A 573 -1.25 -0.71 2.99
C MET A 573 -0.62 -1.88 2.19
N HIS A 574 0.63 -1.77 1.73
CA HIS A 574 1.29 -2.84 0.97
C HIS A 574 2.24 -3.68 1.84
N MET A 575 3.27 -4.29 1.24
CA MET A 575 4.13 -5.31 1.87
C MET A 575 4.90 -4.80 3.10
N ARG A 576 5.13 -3.48 3.24
CA ARG A 576 5.79 -2.87 4.40
C ARG A 576 4.79 -2.36 5.43
N GLY A 577 3.49 -2.28 5.11
CA GLY A 577 2.44 -2.05 6.10
C GLY A 577 2.53 -3.04 7.26
N ARG A 578 2.55 -2.50 8.48
CA ARG A 578 2.63 -3.25 9.74
C ARG A 578 1.46 -2.96 10.67
N GLY A 579 0.98 -1.72 10.72
CA GLY A 579 -0.20 -1.38 11.51
C GLY A 579 -0.85 -0.07 11.07
N LEU A 580 -2.13 0.09 11.40
CA LEU A 580 -2.92 1.25 11.03
C LEU A 580 -4.00 1.51 12.09
N THR A 581 -3.98 2.72 12.66
CA THR A 581 -4.95 3.19 13.66
C THR A 581 -5.78 4.34 13.10
N VAL A 582 -7.07 4.36 13.42
CA VAL A 582 -7.95 5.54 13.30
C VAL A 582 -8.31 6.00 14.69
N GLU A 583 -8.06 7.26 15.00
CA GLU A 583 -8.56 7.94 16.19
C GLU A 583 -9.39 9.18 15.82
N ALA A 584 -10.38 9.50 16.65
CA ALA A 584 -11.18 10.71 16.55
C ALA A 584 -10.70 11.73 17.58
N ILE A 585 -10.42 12.95 17.13
CA ILE A 585 -10.10 14.10 17.98
C ILE A 585 -11.35 14.98 18.05
N ASP A 586 -11.90 15.12 19.26
CA ASP A 586 -13.09 15.94 19.51
C ASP A 586 -12.80 17.44 19.28
N PRO A 587 -13.63 18.15 18.49
CA PRO A 587 -13.33 19.51 18.04
C PRO A 587 -13.57 20.61 19.09
N THR A 588 -14.04 20.24 20.29
CA THR A 588 -14.38 21.19 21.37
C THR A 588 -13.50 21.01 22.62
N THR A 589 -13.04 19.79 22.86
CA THR A 589 -12.27 19.39 24.04
C THR A 589 -10.84 18.95 23.71
N ASN A 590 -10.51 18.80 22.41
CA ASN A 590 -9.26 18.22 21.91
C ASN A 590 -8.94 16.84 22.52
N ARG A 591 -9.97 16.09 22.96
CA ARG A 591 -9.80 14.72 23.47
C ARG A 591 -9.73 13.75 22.30
N THR A 592 -8.75 12.86 22.38
CA THR A 592 -8.52 11.79 21.40
C THR A 592 -9.15 10.48 21.86
N GLN A 593 -9.86 9.80 20.96
CA GLN A 593 -10.39 8.44 21.16
C GLN A 593 -9.98 7.55 19.97
N ILE A 594 -9.21 6.49 20.23
CA ILE A 594 -8.98 5.43 19.23
C ILE A 594 -10.32 4.76 18.89
N LEU A 595 -10.64 4.66 17.60
CA LEU A 595 -11.82 3.97 17.08
C LEU A 595 -11.46 2.52 16.74
N SER A 596 -10.43 2.33 15.91
CA SER A 596 -9.91 1.03 15.47
C SER A 596 -8.40 1.06 15.36
N SER A 597 -7.76 -0.08 15.58
CA SER A 597 -6.33 -0.31 15.39
C SER A 597 -6.11 -1.71 14.82
N VAL A 598 -5.25 -1.83 13.81
CA VAL A 598 -4.58 -3.09 13.47
C VAL A 598 -3.10 -2.95 13.81
N ASP A 599 -2.55 -3.84 14.63
CA ASP A 599 -1.15 -3.80 15.11
C ASP A 599 -0.23 -4.79 14.36
N HIS A 600 -0.83 -5.74 13.64
CA HIS A 600 -0.16 -6.76 12.84
C HIS A 600 -0.83 -6.94 11.46
N PHE A 601 -1.01 -5.83 10.73
CA PHE A 601 -1.58 -5.81 9.38
C PHE A 601 -0.90 -6.83 8.44
N ASP A 602 -1.67 -7.35 7.47
CA ASP A 602 -1.15 -8.19 6.39
C ASP A 602 -1.78 -7.82 5.05
N PHE A 603 -0.94 -7.50 4.08
CA PHE A 603 -1.31 -7.17 2.70
C PHE A 603 -2.14 -8.27 2.03
N ASN A 604 -1.92 -9.53 2.42
CA ASN A 604 -2.68 -10.68 1.95
C ASN A 604 -4.15 -10.71 2.46
N TRP A 605 -4.56 -9.77 3.33
CA TRP A 605 -5.83 -9.81 4.07
C TRP A 605 -6.44 -8.42 4.32
N HIS A 606 -7.09 -7.89 3.28
CA HIS A 606 -7.80 -6.61 3.31
C HIS A 606 -9.17 -6.74 3.98
N ILE A 607 -9.18 -7.02 5.29
CA ILE A 607 -10.39 -7.29 6.08
C ILE A 607 -11.20 -6.00 6.30
N ASN A 608 -12.47 -6.00 5.92
CA ASN A 608 -13.44 -4.98 6.31
C ASN A 608 -14.01 -5.31 7.70
N TYR A 609 -13.74 -4.48 8.71
CA TYR A 609 -14.22 -4.64 10.09
C TYR A 609 -15.53 -3.87 10.26
N VAL A 610 -16.66 -4.58 10.38
CA VAL A 610 -18.01 -3.98 10.44
C VAL A 610 -18.46 -3.85 11.89
N TYR A 611 -18.60 -2.62 12.41
CA TYR A 611 -18.95 -2.40 13.81
C TYR A 611 -20.34 -2.96 14.16
N ALA A 612 -20.53 -3.42 15.39
CA ALA A 612 -21.87 -3.72 15.92
C ALA A 612 -22.72 -2.43 16.00
N ASP A 613 -24.05 -2.52 15.83
CA ASP A 613 -24.92 -1.33 15.73
C ASP A 613 -24.95 -0.49 17.03
N ASP A 614 -24.68 -1.12 18.17
CA ASP A 614 -24.53 -0.48 19.48
C ASP A 614 -23.10 0.01 19.78
N ALA A 615 -22.11 -0.36 18.95
CA ALA A 615 -20.71 0.04 19.09
C ALA A 615 -20.23 1.05 18.02
N ALA A 616 -20.87 1.08 16.84
CA ALA A 616 -20.54 1.97 15.72
C ALA A 616 -20.36 3.44 16.16
N PRO A 617 -19.19 4.07 15.95
CA PRO A 617 -18.92 5.45 16.40
C PRO A 617 -20.00 6.44 16.01
N LEU A 618 -20.38 7.31 16.95
CA LEU A 618 -21.20 8.50 16.71
C LEU A 618 -20.33 9.72 16.99
N LEU A 619 -20.01 10.49 15.94
CA LEU A 619 -19.05 11.59 15.99
C LEU A 619 -19.72 12.92 15.57
N PRO A 620 -19.52 14.02 16.31
CA PRO A 620 -20.11 15.31 15.97
C PRO A 620 -19.43 15.97 14.75
N ALA A 621 -20.12 16.94 14.15
CA ALA A 621 -19.55 17.78 13.11
C ALA A 621 -18.27 18.48 13.58
N GLY A 622 -17.27 18.56 12.70
CA GLY A 622 -15.97 19.16 12.97
C GLY A 622 -14.91 18.21 13.52
N THR A 623 -15.28 17.01 14.01
CA THR A 623 -14.33 15.98 14.48
C THR A 623 -13.25 15.70 13.44
N MET A 624 -11.99 15.71 13.88
CA MET A 624 -10.86 15.29 13.06
C MET A 624 -10.64 13.79 13.23
N LEU A 625 -10.80 13.04 12.15
CA LEU A 625 -10.28 11.68 12.07
C LEU A 625 -8.79 11.77 11.76
N HIS A 626 -7.98 11.18 12.63
CA HIS A 626 -6.53 11.09 12.51
C HIS A 626 -6.15 9.64 12.23
N LEU A 627 -5.42 9.46 11.15
CA LEU A 627 -4.97 8.19 10.61
C LEU A 627 -3.49 8.03 10.92
N ILE A 628 -3.10 6.92 11.55
CA ILE A 628 -1.73 6.66 11.98
C ILE A 628 -1.28 5.33 11.36
N GLY A 629 -0.47 5.39 10.31
CA GLY A 629 0.14 4.22 9.67
C GLY A 629 1.53 3.93 10.23
N ILE A 630 1.85 2.65 10.37
CA ILE A 630 3.18 2.15 10.74
C ILE A 630 3.70 1.25 9.62
N HIS A 631 4.85 1.61 9.06
CA HIS A 631 5.56 0.84 8.01
C HIS A 631 6.86 0.26 8.54
N ASP A 632 7.14 -1.00 8.23
CA ASP A 632 8.32 -1.75 8.65
C ASP A 632 9.15 -2.17 7.43
N ASN A 633 10.20 -1.38 7.14
CA ASN A 633 11.17 -1.64 6.09
C ASN A 633 12.43 -2.34 6.62
N THR A 634 12.35 -3.01 7.78
CA THR A 634 13.47 -3.77 8.33
C THR A 634 13.57 -5.15 7.69
N SER A 635 14.71 -5.81 7.89
CA SER A 635 14.89 -7.23 7.57
C SER A 635 14.12 -8.19 8.51
N ALA A 636 13.43 -7.69 9.54
CA ALA A 636 12.53 -8.50 10.38
C ALA A 636 11.16 -8.70 9.72
N ASN A 637 10.71 -7.75 8.88
CA ASN A 637 9.50 -7.92 8.07
C ASN A 637 9.75 -8.95 6.95
N ARG A 638 9.22 -10.16 7.13
CA ARG A 638 9.38 -11.28 6.17
C ARG A 638 8.68 -11.07 4.82
N ARG A 639 7.79 -10.08 4.70
CA ARG A 639 7.12 -9.72 3.44
C ARG A 639 7.94 -8.73 2.62
N ASN A 640 8.94 -8.07 3.22
CA ASN A 640 9.73 -7.04 2.57
C ASN A 640 10.65 -7.65 1.48
N PRO A 641 10.50 -7.27 0.20
CA PRO A 641 11.28 -7.85 -0.91
C PRO A 641 12.73 -7.35 -0.95
N ASP A 642 12.99 -6.14 -0.46
CA ASP A 642 14.32 -5.56 -0.23
C ASP A 642 14.26 -4.48 0.89
N PRO A 643 14.86 -4.72 2.08
CA PRO A 643 14.93 -3.73 3.16
C PRO A 643 16.03 -2.67 2.98
N ALA A 644 16.92 -2.82 1.99
CA ALA A 644 17.91 -1.81 1.63
C ALA A 644 17.32 -0.71 0.73
N MET A 645 16.20 -0.99 0.04
CA MET A 645 15.50 -0.04 -0.81
C MET A 645 14.77 1.04 -0.01
N TRP A 646 14.89 2.31 -0.41
CA TRP A 646 13.97 3.37 0.01
C TRP A 646 12.62 3.21 -0.69
N VAL A 647 11.52 3.38 0.03
CA VAL A 647 10.16 3.27 -0.52
C VAL A 647 9.30 4.48 -0.11
N GLY A 648 8.26 4.75 -0.90
CA GLY A 648 7.22 5.73 -0.60
C GLY A 648 5.95 5.40 -1.38
N PHE A 649 5.10 6.40 -1.63
CA PHE A 649 3.84 6.18 -2.33
C PHE A 649 4.02 5.56 -3.73
N GLY A 650 3.22 4.53 -4.03
CA GLY A 650 3.07 3.92 -5.34
C GLY A 650 2.01 2.81 -5.31
N GLU A 651 1.56 2.37 -6.50
CA GLU A 651 0.44 1.43 -6.60
C GLU A 651 0.88 -0.04 -6.56
N ARG A 652 2.14 -0.35 -6.86
CA ARG A 652 2.64 -1.73 -6.90
C ARG A 652 2.76 -2.31 -5.50
N SER A 653 2.61 -3.63 -5.39
CA SER A 653 2.83 -4.40 -4.15
C SER A 653 4.19 -4.14 -3.48
N VAL A 654 5.21 -3.74 -4.26
CA VAL A 654 6.57 -3.42 -3.81
C VAL A 654 6.80 -1.95 -3.42
N ASP A 655 5.91 -1.04 -3.84
CA ASP A 655 5.80 0.31 -3.29
C ASP A 655 5.00 0.23 -1.96
N ASP A 656 4.48 1.35 -1.42
CA ASP A 656 3.51 1.27 -0.32
C ASP A 656 2.46 2.40 -0.34
N MET A 657 1.44 2.28 0.51
CA MET A 657 0.39 3.30 0.75
C MET A 657 0.05 3.40 2.23
N LEU A 658 -0.57 4.52 2.62
CA LEU A 658 -1.35 4.63 3.85
C LEU A 658 -2.78 5.02 3.50
N GLN A 659 -3.72 4.09 3.66
CA GLN A 659 -5.13 4.32 3.36
C GLN A 659 -6.06 3.57 4.32
N VAL A 660 -7.21 4.18 4.60
CA VAL A 660 -8.37 3.50 5.18
C VAL A 660 -9.60 3.79 4.33
N TRP A 661 -10.53 2.85 4.30
CA TRP A 661 -11.91 3.11 3.86
C TRP A 661 -12.84 3.04 5.07
N LEU A 662 -13.67 4.06 5.22
CA LEU A 662 -14.72 4.11 6.22
C LEU A 662 -16.07 4.13 5.52
N ASN A 663 -17.01 3.30 5.97
CA ASN A 663 -18.41 3.47 5.59
C ASN A 663 -19.03 4.51 6.54
N ILE A 664 -19.36 5.68 6.02
CA ILE A 664 -19.83 6.85 6.78
C ILE A 664 -21.30 7.12 6.44
N VAL A 665 -22.14 7.24 7.48
CA VAL A 665 -23.52 7.75 7.37
C VAL A 665 -23.55 9.15 7.98
N TYR A 666 -23.84 10.16 7.16
CA TYR A 666 -24.01 11.53 7.65
C TYR A 666 -25.42 11.77 8.17
N LEU A 667 -25.50 12.34 9.38
CA LEU A 667 -26.73 12.58 10.12
C LEU A 667 -27.08 14.08 10.15
N ASP A 668 -28.32 14.41 10.49
CA ASP A 668 -28.68 15.75 10.98
C ASP A 668 -28.50 15.85 12.50
N ASP A 669 -28.73 17.02 13.09
CA ASP A 669 -28.53 17.25 14.53
C ASP A 669 -29.55 16.53 15.39
N ALA A 670 -30.83 16.52 15.01
CA ALA A 670 -31.88 15.88 15.79
C ALA A 670 -31.69 14.36 15.83
N GLU A 671 -31.35 13.76 14.69
CA GLU A 671 -31.09 12.33 14.56
C GLU A 671 -29.80 11.90 15.28
N PHE A 672 -28.75 12.73 15.22
CA PHE A 672 -27.52 12.48 15.97
C PHE A 672 -27.77 12.47 17.48
N GLN A 673 -28.45 13.50 18.01
CA GLN A 673 -28.77 13.56 19.44
C GLN A 673 -29.69 12.40 19.86
N ARG A 674 -30.69 12.03 19.05
CA ARG A 674 -31.54 10.85 19.30
C ARG A 674 -30.71 9.57 19.48
N LEU A 675 -29.78 9.30 18.57
CA LEU A 675 -28.91 8.11 18.63
C LEU A 675 -27.93 8.15 19.82
N VAL A 676 -27.45 9.35 20.19
CA VAL A 676 -26.60 9.54 21.38
C VAL A 676 -27.36 9.27 22.67
N GLU A 677 -28.57 9.82 22.84
CA GLU A 677 -29.39 9.57 24.04
C GLU A 677 -29.89 8.12 24.11
N GLU A 678 -30.26 7.49 22.99
CA GLU A 678 -30.62 6.07 22.96
C GLU A 678 -29.46 5.16 23.37
N ARG A 679 -28.21 5.53 23.06
CA ARG A 679 -27.04 4.78 23.51
C ARG A 679 -26.69 5.05 24.98
N LYS A 680 -26.95 6.25 25.51
CA LYS A 680 -26.85 6.55 26.97
C LYS A 680 -27.92 5.84 27.79
N ALA A 681 -29.12 5.68 27.24
CA ALA A 681 -30.27 5.08 27.94
C ALA A 681 -30.20 3.54 28.04
N LYS A 682 -29.39 2.87 27.21
CA LYS A 682 -29.14 1.43 27.31
C LYS A 682 -28.23 1.13 28.51
N PRO A 683 -28.62 0.23 29.43
CA PRO A 683 -27.68 -0.35 30.39
C PRO A 683 -26.51 -1.01 29.67
N ALA A 684 -25.31 -0.95 30.24
CA ALA A 684 -24.14 -1.65 29.70
C ALA A 684 -24.43 -3.16 29.65
N ALA A 685 -24.64 -3.69 28.45
CA ALA A 685 -25.16 -5.04 28.26
C ALA A 685 -24.12 -6.09 28.66
N THR A 686 -24.48 -6.97 29.59
CA THR A 686 -23.67 -8.13 29.96
C THR A 686 -23.55 -9.06 28.75
N SER A 687 -22.33 -9.35 28.31
CA SER A 687 -22.07 -10.00 27.02
C SER A 687 -22.49 -11.48 27.01
N THR A 688 -23.68 -11.78 26.50
CA THR A 688 -24.10 -13.13 26.10
C THR A 688 -24.00 -13.30 24.58
N SER A 689 -22.99 -14.05 24.14
CA SER A 689 -22.78 -14.38 22.73
C SER A 689 -23.86 -15.34 22.23
N SER A 690 -24.92 -14.80 21.62
CA SER A 690 -25.88 -15.63 20.87
C SER A 690 -25.27 -16.04 19.52
N PRO A 691 -25.10 -17.34 19.22
CA PRO A 691 -24.63 -17.76 17.91
C PRO A 691 -25.72 -17.53 16.86
N GLN A 692 -25.44 -16.70 15.86
CA GLN A 692 -26.22 -16.68 14.62
C GLN A 692 -25.86 -17.92 13.78
N ARG A 693 -26.83 -18.39 12.99
CA ARG A 693 -26.71 -19.54 12.08
C ARG A 693 -26.29 -19.09 10.69
#